data_AF-A0A7S2YBG8-F1
#
_entry.id   AF-A0A7S2YBG8-F1
#
_cell.length_a   1.000
_cell.length_b   1.000
_cell.length_c   1.000
_cell.angle_alpha   90.00
_cell.angle_beta   90.00
_cell.angle_gamma   90.00
#
_symmetry.space_group_name_H-M   'P 1'
#
loop_
_entity.id
_entity.type
_entity.pdbx_description
1 polymer ?
#
loop_
_entity_poly.entity_id
_entity_poly.type
_entity_poly.pdbx_seq_one_letter_code
_entity_poly.pdbx_strand_id
1 'polypeptide(L)'
;VGPVGNGFTTCFSLYSGPDFDYGLGAEPGSTLWVDNLDDSYGVMQEFKDWFEDERFLTVWHNYGFDRHIMWNEGIDVKGFGGDTMHMARLVDTNRMKSGSGGYSLSALSTDLLKTAKVNMKNIFGVPRKRKDGTDGSLIDIPPVEVLQRDPKTRVNWILYSAYDAKVTWNLREKLQNDLERKRWFDDNSMWDYYWMHMRPFGEVLTDMERRGVRVDAKEYLAGVEKQAREDRDHHTKAFKDWVVAQYPEGERGHALALNPASATQLAIFLFGGAPNPKTNELTPTERVFRVARADVPQEALDAYAEEADRLKEADPLVKQQDSSLEMEEELSQMKVLELKALCKKEGLRVSGKKDELKVRLLDHFKLQAAVALHPPAESTQEYQEIESSTDESIREELTVRGLPVRPKDSREKMLETLRHDIEVSRGLLDLQADNKVDGYSALCDALEEAAKNDEEGPLAEYLKSKTVKKVRKWVDVKVMKIGDLKPVVYTNGGAPSVTAAVLKKLAGDPFADPPKYGTAYGSLGKEGCEALASLLAIGSIDTMIATFLTPLQEFADVDSRVHCALNLNTETGRLSSRKPNLQNQPALEKDKYKIRQAFQSSPGNNLIVADYGQLELRLLASLTECKSMITAFESGGDFHSRTALDMFDYIREKVDAGEVLLEWDYSKGDPPKPLLKDLYASERRKAKTLNFSIAYGKTAYGLSEDWGVSKQEAEDMLKKWYDARPEVRKWQEETKETARNHGITRTLMGRYRDLPGAQSRQMRIAGAALRASINTPIQGGAADIAMMAMNKINSSPKLKDLGWILLLQVHDEVMLEGPEETAEEAFEVVLECMQEPWVFGLNKTDVPLLVDGSCKHKTWYEAK
;
A
#
# COMPACT_ATOMS: atom_id res chain seq x y z
N VAL A 1 -7.18 0.00 13.03
CA VAL A 1 -6.60 0.51 14.30
C VAL A 1 -6.00 -0.67 15.08
N GLY A 2 -4.95 -0.45 15.90
CA GLY A 2 -4.37 -1.46 16.81
C GLY A 2 -5.24 -1.66 18.07
N PRO A 3 -4.85 -2.54 19.03
CA PRO A 3 -5.62 -2.78 20.25
C PRO A 3 -5.45 -1.69 21.32
N VAL A 4 -4.42 -0.85 21.24
CA VAL A 4 -4.20 0.26 22.19
C VAL A 4 -5.35 1.26 22.06
N GLY A 5 -6.07 1.53 23.14
CA GLY A 5 -7.21 2.45 23.18
C GLY A 5 -8.43 1.99 22.38
N ASN A 6 -8.45 0.74 21.90
CA ASN A 6 -9.52 0.21 21.04
C ASN A 6 -9.92 -1.20 21.45
N GLY A 7 -11.23 -1.44 21.58
CA GLY A 7 -11.77 -2.73 22.01
C GLY A 7 -11.80 -2.88 23.52
N PHE A 8 -12.49 -3.92 23.98
CA PHE A 8 -12.80 -4.20 25.38
C PHE A 8 -12.81 -5.71 25.61
N THR A 9 -12.70 -6.18 26.85
CA THR A 9 -12.68 -7.62 27.17
C THR A 9 -14.10 -8.16 27.28
N THR A 10 -14.52 -9.06 26.39
CA THR A 10 -15.82 -9.75 26.51
C THR A 10 -15.77 -10.93 27.47
N CYS A 11 -14.62 -11.60 27.57
CA CYS A 11 -14.34 -12.71 28.47
C CYS A 11 -12.84 -12.95 28.54
N PHE A 12 -12.38 -13.70 29.55
CA PHE A 12 -11.03 -14.27 29.56
C PHE A 12 -11.05 -15.70 30.11
N SER A 13 -10.00 -16.47 29.80
CA SER A 13 -9.85 -17.85 30.23
C SER A 13 -8.50 -18.09 30.88
N LEU A 14 -8.47 -18.90 31.94
CA LEU A 14 -7.27 -19.25 32.70
C LEU A 14 -7.12 -20.78 32.79
N TYR A 15 -5.92 -21.27 32.51
CA TYR A 15 -5.54 -22.66 32.69
C TYR A 15 -4.26 -22.74 33.51
N SER A 16 -4.33 -23.43 34.65
CA SER A 16 -3.26 -23.45 35.67
C SER A 16 -2.55 -24.81 35.77
N GLY A 17 -2.64 -25.63 34.72
CA GLY A 17 -2.03 -26.96 34.65
C GLY A 17 -2.99 -28.11 34.98
N PRO A 18 -2.58 -29.36 34.73
CA PRO A 18 -3.45 -30.53 34.78
C PRO A 18 -3.89 -30.92 36.20
N ASP A 19 -3.15 -30.50 37.22
CA ASP A 19 -3.41 -30.89 38.62
C ASP A 19 -4.07 -29.78 39.44
N PHE A 20 -4.31 -28.60 38.83
CA PHE A 20 -4.88 -27.46 39.52
C PHE A 20 -6.41 -27.55 39.56
N ASP A 21 -6.97 -27.34 40.75
CA ASP A 21 -8.42 -27.25 41.00
C ASP A 21 -8.80 -25.83 41.41
N TYR A 22 -9.74 -25.23 40.69
CA TYR A 22 -10.27 -23.90 40.97
C TYR A 22 -11.30 -23.87 42.11
N GLY A 23 -11.67 -25.02 42.67
CA GLY A 23 -12.61 -25.14 43.79
C GLY A 23 -14.07 -24.87 43.41
N LEU A 24 -14.40 -24.95 42.12
CA LEU A 24 -15.74 -24.68 41.58
C LEU A 24 -16.56 -25.96 41.31
N GLY A 25 -16.11 -27.10 41.84
CA GLY A 25 -16.75 -28.41 41.64
C GLY A 25 -16.44 -29.10 40.31
N ALA A 26 -15.49 -28.56 39.53
CA ALA A 26 -14.93 -29.20 38.35
C ALA A 26 -13.74 -30.11 38.70
N GLU A 27 -13.36 -31.03 37.81
CA GLU A 27 -12.16 -31.85 38.00
C GLU A 27 -10.87 -31.01 37.90
N PRO A 28 -9.78 -31.43 38.57
CA PRO A 28 -8.45 -30.85 38.36
C PRO A 28 -8.07 -30.83 36.87
N GLY A 29 -7.37 -29.79 36.44
CA GLY A 29 -7.01 -29.63 35.03
C GLY A 29 -8.15 -29.14 34.14
N SER A 30 -9.19 -28.58 34.76
CA SER A 30 -10.21 -27.76 34.12
C SER A 30 -9.68 -26.37 33.79
N THR A 31 -10.45 -25.61 33.00
CA THR A 31 -10.14 -24.21 32.63
C THR A 31 -11.18 -23.31 33.27
N LEU A 32 -10.73 -22.22 33.89
CA LEU A 32 -11.64 -21.17 34.36
C LEU A 32 -11.97 -20.27 33.17
N TRP A 33 -13.26 -20.05 32.92
CA TRP A 33 -13.74 -19.09 31.91
C TRP A 33 -14.59 -18.05 32.63
N VAL A 34 -14.24 -16.78 32.45
CA VAL A 34 -14.87 -15.66 33.14
C VAL A 34 -15.58 -14.79 32.10
N ASP A 35 -16.89 -14.64 32.28
CA ASP A 35 -17.70 -13.72 31.49
C ASP A 35 -17.42 -12.28 31.94
N ASN A 36 -17.34 -11.35 30.99
CA ASN A 36 -17.24 -9.91 31.25
C ASN A 36 -18.16 -9.14 30.31
N LEU A 37 -19.23 -9.77 29.81
CA LEU A 37 -20.20 -9.15 28.91
C LEU A 37 -21.54 -8.94 29.64
N ASP A 38 -22.28 -7.91 29.21
CA ASP A 38 -23.63 -7.58 29.68
C ASP A 38 -23.70 -7.47 31.22
N ASP A 39 -24.57 -8.23 31.87
CA ASP A 39 -24.76 -8.20 33.33
C ASP A 39 -23.51 -8.64 34.13
N SER A 40 -22.53 -9.26 33.46
CA SER A 40 -21.24 -9.65 34.05
C SER A 40 -20.12 -8.63 33.80
N TYR A 41 -20.40 -7.51 33.13
CA TYR A 41 -19.37 -6.50 32.88
C TYR A 41 -18.83 -5.94 34.20
N GLY A 42 -17.50 -5.99 34.35
CA GLY A 42 -16.78 -5.57 35.55
C GLY A 42 -16.28 -6.72 36.42
N VAL A 43 -16.72 -7.96 36.20
CA VAL A 43 -16.22 -9.14 36.95
C VAL A 43 -14.71 -9.31 36.79
N MET A 44 -14.16 -8.92 35.64
CA MET A 44 -12.71 -8.89 35.42
C MET A 44 -11.95 -8.07 36.48
N GLN A 45 -12.54 -7.01 37.05
CA GLN A 45 -11.87 -6.15 38.03
C GLN A 45 -11.57 -6.87 39.35
N GLU A 46 -12.31 -7.94 39.68
CA GLU A 46 -12.03 -8.80 40.84
C GLU A 46 -10.68 -9.52 40.71
N PHE A 47 -10.13 -9.60 39.49
CA PHE A 47 -8.83 -10.20 39.20
C PHE A 47 -7.71 -9.16 39.05
N LYS A 48 -8.01 -7.85 39.20
CA LYS A 48 -7.04 -6.77 38.96
C LYS A 48 -5.78 -6.93 39.80
N ASP A 49 -5.92 -7.10 41.12
CA ASP A 49 -4.78 -7.27 42.03
C ASP A 49 -3.92 -8.48 41.67
N TRP A 50 -4.54 -9.55 41.12
CA TRP A 50 -3.81 -10.73 40.67
C TRP A 50 -3.06 -10.47 39.37
N PHE A 51 -3.69 -9.81 38.39
CA PHE A 51 -3.04 -9.47 37.12
C PHE A 51 -1.93 -8.43 37.28
N GLU A 52 -2.04 -7.51 38.24
CA GLU A 52 -1.07 -6.43 38.46
C GLU A 52 0.10 -6.82 39.40
N ASP A 53 0.12 -8.06 39.90
CA ASP A 53 1.16 -8.57 40.79
C ASP A 53 2.25 -9.35 40.02
N GLU A 54 3.46 -8.81 40.02
CA GLU A 54 4.63 -9.37 39.33
C GLU A 54 5.02 -10.79 39.77
N ARG A 55 4.55 -11.24 40.95
CA ARG A 55 4.83 -12.58 41.49
C ARG A 55 4.06 -13.67 40.75
N PHE A 56 2.91 -13.33 40.16
CA PHE A 56 2.08 -14.29 39.44
C PHE A 56 2.46 -14.31 37.96
N LEU A 57 3.30 -15.28 37.60
CA LEU A 57 3.79 -15.40 36.23
C LEU A 57 2.71 -15.97 35.30
N THR A 58 2.32 -15.19 34.31
CA THR A 58 1.32 -15.56 33.30
C THR A 58 1.95 -15.83 31.94
N VAL A 59 1.42 -16.83 31.22
CA VAL A 59 1.91 -17.22 29.89
C VAL A 59 0.83 -16.93 28.85
N TRP A 60 1.25 -16.33 27.75
CA TRP A 60 0.36 -15.85 26.71
C TRP A 60 0.73 -16.39 25.33
N HIS A 61 -0.15 -16.17 24.38
CA HIS A 61 0.16 -16.32 22.96
C HIS A 61 -0.18 -15.00 22.29
N ASN A 62 0.84 -14.23 21.87
CA ASN A 62 0.70 -12.84 21.42
C ASN A 62 0.35 -11.87 22.56
N TYR A 63 1.16 -11.88 23.63
CA TYR A 63 0.97 -11.13 24.88
C TYR A 63 0.56 -9.67 24.67
N GLY A 64 1.18 -8.99 23.70
CA GLY A 64 0.90 -7.58 23.44
C GLY A 64 -0.57 -7.30 23.17
N PHE A 65 -1.27 -8.18 22.45
CA PHE A 65 -2.69 -7.97 22.18
C PHE A 65 -3.51 -7.99 23.48
N ASP A 66 -3.39 -9.04 24.29
CA ASP A 66 -4.15 -9.20 25.52
C ASP A 66 -3.79 -8.12 26.55
N ARG A 67 -2.51 -7.80 26.69
CA ARG A 67 -2.02 -6.74 27.59
C ARG A 67 -2.60 -5.37 27.25
N HIS A 68 -2.79 -5.06 25.96
CA HIS A 68 -3.40 -3.80 25.53
C HIS A 68 -4.91 -3.77 25.75
N ILE A 69 -5.61 -4.88 25.46
CA ILE A 69 -7.05 -4.96 25.72
C ILE A 69 -7.35 -4.86 27.22
N MET A 70 -6.57 -5.53 28.08
CA MET A 70 -6.71 -5.41 29.54
C MET A 70 -6.36 -4.02 30.05
N TRP A 71 -5.36 -3.36 29.44
CA TRP A 71 -5.03 -1.98 29.77
C TRP A 71 -6.19 -1.01 29.47
N ASN A 72 -6.96 -1.24 28.40
CA ASN A 72 -8.15 -0.43 28.09
C ASN A 72 -9.23 -0.55 29.18
N GLU A 73 -9.25 -1.66 29.93
CA GLU A 73 -10.12 -1.89 31.09
C GLU A 73 -9.48 -1.41 32.41
N GLY A 74 -8.35 -0.70 32.34
CA GLY A 74 -7.64 -0.18 33.49
C GLY A 74 -6.83 -1.22 34.28
N ILE A 75 -6.45 -2.34 33.66
CA ILE A 75 -5.61 -3.38 34.28
C ILE A 75 -4.23 -3.41 33.62
N ASP A 76 -3.17 -3.07 34.36
CA ASP A 76 -1.79 -3.20 33.88
C ASP A 76 -1.22 -4.57 34.19
N VAL A 77 -1.50 -5.53 33.32
CA VAL A 77 -0.98 -6.89 33.47
C VAL A 77 0.54 -6.86 33.64
N LYS A 78 0.97 -7.41 34.78
CA LYS A 78 2.35 -7.63 35.20
C LYS A 78 2.65 -9.14 35.18
N GLY A 79 3.82 -9.51 35.71
CA GLY A 79 4.18 -10.91 35.89
C GLY A 79 4.29 -11.64 34.55
N PHE A 80 5.00 -11.06 33.57
CA PHE A 80 5.15 -11.70 32.27
C PHE A 80 6.01 -12.97 32.38
N GLY A 81 5.35 -14.13 32.43
CA GLY A 81 5.97 -15.45 32.51
C GLY A 81 6.47 -15.96 31.16
N GLY A 82 5.81 -15.54 30.07
CA GLY A 82 6.31 -15.72 28.72
C GLY A 82 5.25 -15.66 27.62
N ASP A 83 5.72 -15.70 26.38
CA ASP A 83 4.89 -15.72 25.18
C ASP A 83 5.33 -16.87 24.28
N THR A 84 4.41 -17.79 24.01
CA THR A 84 4.66 -18.97 23.17
C THR A 84 5.03 -18.60 21.73
N MET A 85 4.60 -17.44 21.21
CA MET A 85 5.08 -16.94 19.92
C MET A 85 6.56 -16.57 19.96
N HIS A 86 7.02 -15.91 21.04
CA HIS A 86 8.43 -15.57 21.22
C HIS A 86 9.28 -16.83 21.34
N MET A 87 8.86 -17.77 22.20
CA MET A 87 9.53 -19.05 22.38
C MET A 87 9.61 -19.83 21.07
N ALA A 88 8.52 -19.91 20.31
CA ALA A 88 8.50 -20.60 19.02
C ALA A 88 9.42 -19.95 17.97
N ARG A 89 9.55 -18.61 17.95
CA ARG A 89 10.54 -17.92 17.11
C ARG A 89 11.96 -18.31 17.47
N LEU A 90 12.25 -18.37 18.76
CA LEU A 90 13.58 -18.71 19.24
C LEU A 90 13.93 -20.18 18.97
N VAL A 91 12.93 -21.06 19.00
CA VAL A 91 13.07 -22.46 18.59
C VAL A 91 13.33 -22.57 17.09
N ASP A 92 12.55 -21.93 16.23
CA ASP A 92 12.75 -22.03 14.77
C ASP A 92 12.31 -20.72 14.12
N THR A 93 13.28 -19.96 13.59
CA THR A 93 13.05 -18.67 12.94
C THR A 93 12.50 -18.80 11.51
N ASN A 94 12.54 -19.99 10.91
CA ASN A 94 12.26 -20.25 9.50
C ASN A 94 10.84 -20.81 9.24
N ARG A 95 10.00 -20.95 10.28
CA ARG A 95 8.64 -21.54 10.20
C ARG A 95 7.71 -20.90 9.16
N MET A 96 7.90 -19.62 8.84
CA MET A 96 7.10 -18.93 7.81
C MET A 96 7.43 -19.38 6.38
N LYS A 97 8.64 -19.88 6.13
CA LYS A 97 9.11 -20.30 4.80
C LYS A 97 9.17 -21.82 4.63
N SER A 98 9.16 -22.59 5.72
CA SER A 98 9.29 -24.05 5.72
C SER A 98 7.98 -24.80 5.41
N GLY A 99 6.86 -24.09 5.21
CA GLY A 99 5.54 -24.72 5.06
C GLY A 99 4.88 -25.12 6.39
N SER A 100 5.52 -24.87 7.54
CA SER A 100 5.04 -25.20 8.89
C SER A 100 3.91 -24.28 9.43
N GLY A 101 3.26 -23.51 8.55
CA GLY A 101 2.09 -22.68 8.89
C GLY A 101 2.37 -21.41 9.72
N GLY A 102 3.64 -21.07 9.98
CA GLY A 102 4.03 -19.88 10.76
C GLY A 102 3.97 -20.08 12.28
N TYR A 103 3.55 -19.03 12.99
CA TYR A 103 3.61 -18.93 14.46
C TYR A 103 2.25 -18.70 15.14
N SER A 104 1.15 -18.82 14.39
CA SER A 104 -0.18 -18.74 15.01
C SER A 104 -0.41 -19.91 15.95
N LEU A 105 -1.27 -19.74 16.94
CA LEU A 105 -1.61 -20.79 17.90
C LEU A 105 -2.06 -22.08 17.20
N SER A 106 -2.87 -21.95 16.16
CA SER A 106 -3.34 -23.09 15.36
C SER A 106 -2.22 -23.79 14.58
N ALA A 107 -1.30 -23.02 13.97
CA ALA A 107 -0.16 -23.60 13.26
C ALA A 107 0.79 -24.32 14.23
N LEU A 108 1.11 -23.69 15.36
CA LEU A 108 1.99 -24.26 16.37
C LEU A 108 1.37 -25.50 17.04
N SER A 109 0.10 -25.46 17.41
CA SER A 109 -0.55 -26.60 18.05
C SER A 109 -0.66 -27.80 17.10
N THR A 110 -0.95 -27.55 15.82
CA THR A 110 -1.02 -28.59 14.79
C THR A 110 0.35 -29.24 14.58
N ASP A 111 1.40 -28.43 14.48
CA ASP A 111 2.73 -28.94 14.18
C ASP A 111 3.44 -29.54 15.41
N LEU A 112 3.44 -28.83 16.54
CA LEU A 112 4.25 -29.18 17.71
C LEU A 112 3.52 -30.11 18.69
N LEU A 113 2.20 -29.97 18.83
CA LEU A 113 1.40 -30.80 19.74
C LEU A 113 0.62 -31.91 19.02
N LYS A 114 0.58 -31.87 17.68
CA LYS A 114 -0.25 -32.76 16.84
C LYS A 114 -1.75 -32.70 17.17
N THR A 115 -2.19 -31.65 17.85
CA THR A 115 -3.58 -31.32 18.12
C THR A 115 -3.98 -30.13 17.27
N ALA A 116 -4.65 -30.40 16.15
CA ALA A 116 -5.09 -29.35 15.23
C ALA A 116 -6.17 -28.49 15.89
N LYS A 117 -5.84 -27.24 16.22
CA LYS A 117 -6.85 -26.27 16.65
C LYS A 117 -7.71 -25.92 15.45
N VAL A 118 -9.00 -26.21 15.54
CA VAL A 118 -9.97 -25.91 14.48
C VAL A 118 -10.02 -24.39 14.26
N ASN A 119 -10.07 -23.96 12.99
CA ASN A 119 -10.15 -22.55 12.66
C ASN A 119 -11.51 -21.97 13.10
N MET A 120 -11.51 -20.75 13.64
CA MET A 120 -12.73 -20.06 14.07
C MET A 120 -13.79 -19.96 12.95
N LYS A 121 -13.34 -19.77 11.68
CA LYS A 121 -14.23 -19.77 10.50
C LYS A 121 -14.94 -21.09 10.28
N ASN A 122 -14.36 -22.22 10.67
CA ASN A 122 -14.97 -23.53 10.47
C ASN A 122 -16.06 -23.81 11.51
N ILE A 123 -15.98 -23.17 12.68
CA ILE A 123 -16.94 -23.37 13.78
C ILE A 123 -18.06 -22.33 13.72
N PHE A 124 -17.69 -21.05 13.51
CA PHE A 124 -18.60 -19.92 13.64
C PHE A 124 -18.85 -19.17 12.31
N GLY A 125 -18.26 -19.64 11.21
CA GLY A 125 -18.39 -18.97 9.92
C GLY A 125 -19.83 -19.00 9.39
N VAL A 126 -20.31 -17.83 8.97
CA VAL A 126 -21.60 -17.66 8.32
C VAL A 126 -21.40 -17.12 6.89
N PRO A 127 -22.11 -17.64 5.88
CA PRO A 127 -22.05 -17.08 4.54
C PRO A 127 -22.53 -15.63 4.54
N ARG A 128 -21.72 -14.74 3.95
CA ARG A 128 -22.09 -13.34 3.75
C ARG A 128 -23.23 -13.28 2.74
N LYS A 129 -24.37 -12.74 3.16
CA LYS A 129 -25.51 -12.60 2.26
C LYS A 129 -25.23 -11.60 1.14
N ARG A 130 -25.65 -11.95 -0.07
CA ARG A 130 -25.63 -11.09 -1.26
C ARG A 130 -26.72 -10.01 -1.12
N LYS A 131 -26.69 -9.00 -2.01
CA LYS A 131 -27.71 -7.93 -2.04
C LYS A 131 -29.14 -8.45 -2.24
N ASP A 132 -29.30 -9.64 -2.81
CA ASP A 132 -30.58 -10.33 -3.04
C ASP A 132 -31.01 -11.24 -1.86
N GLY A 133 -30.22 -11.29 -0.78
CA GLY A 133 -30.51 -12.10 0.42
C GLY A 133 -30.08 -13.56 0.35
N THR A 134 -29.53 -14.02 -0.77
CA THR A 134 -28.96 -15.38 -0.93
C THR A 134 -27.55 -15.47 -0.36
N ASP A 135 -27.09 -16.69 -0.08
CA ASP A 135 -25.76 -16.92 0.48
C ASP A 135 -24.65 -16.60 -0.56
N GLY A 136 -23.70 -15.78 -0.15
CA GLY A 136 -22.47 -15.50 -0.89
C GLY A 136 -21.40 -16.56 -0.64
N SER A 137 -20.39 -16.58 -1.50
CA SER A 137 -19.21 -17.45 -1.35
C SER A 137 -18.24 -16.96 -0.27
N LEU A 138 -18.38 -15.72 0.20
CA LEU A 138 -17.58 -15.16 1.27
C LEU A 138 -18.15 -15.62 2.61
N ILE A 139 -17.28 -16.12 3.49
CA ILE A 139 -17.65 -16.54 4.85
C ILE A 139 -17.09 -15.51 5.83
N ASP A 140 -17.98 -14.91 6.62
CA ASP A 140 -17.66 -13.98 7.69
C ASP A 140 -17.82 -14.68 9.05
N ILE A 141 -17.12 -14.20 10.07
CA ILE A 141 -17.35 -14.63 11.45
C ILE A 141 -18.18 -13.53 12.13
N PRO A 142 -19.32 -13.86 12.76
CA PRO A 142 -20.06 -12.88 13.56
C PRO A 142 -19.17 -12.26 14.64
N PRO A 143 -19.44 -11.01 15.06
CA PRO A 143 -18.72 -10.40 16.18
C PRO A 143 -18.75 -11.28 17.43
N VAL A 144 -17.67 -11.27 18.22
CA VAL A 144 -17.49 -12.18 19.36
C VAL A 144 -18.62 -12.02 20.38
N GLU A 145 -19.08 -10.79 20.60
CA GLU A 145 -20.20 -10.46 21.47
C GLU A 145 -21.53 -11.05 20.98
N VAL A 146 -21.67 -11.31 19.67
CA VAL A 146 -22.82 -12.05 19.12
C VAL A 146 -22.68 -13.54 19.40
N LEU A 147 -21.47 -14.09 19.19
CA LEU A 147 -21.18 -15.50 19.48
C LEU A 147 -21.36 -15.86 20.96
N GLN A 148 -21.00 -14.94 21.85
CA GLN A 148 -21.11 -15.12 23.29
C GLN A 148 -22.55 -14.99 23.78
N ARG A 149 -23.40 -14.18 23.13
CA ARG A 149 -24.81 -14.00 23.50
C ARG A 149 -25.74 -15.06 22.92
N ASP A 150 -25.49 -15.51 21.68
CA ASP A 150 -26.37 -16.45 21.02
C ASP A 150 -26.30 -17.83 21.70
N PRO A 151 -27.40 -18.35 22.28
CA PRO A 151 -27.41 -19.67 22.93
C PRO A 151 -26.92 -20.81 22.04
N LYS A 152 -27.05 -20.69 20.71
CA LYS A 152 -26.59 -21.70 19.74
C LYS A 152 -25.07 -21.76 19.62
N THR A 153 -24.37 -20.66 19.85
CA THR A 153 -22.92 -20.57 19.65
C THR A 153 -22.14 -20.37 20.95
N ARG A 154 -22.80 -19.89 22.02
CA ARG A 154 -22.18 -19.59 23.32
C ARG A 154 -21.36 -20.74 23.90
N VAL A 155 -21.90 -21.96 23.93
CA VAL A 155 -21.16 -23.12 24.48
C VAL A 155 -19.89 -23.40 23.67
N ASN A 156 -19.99 -23.38 22.35
CA ASN A 156 -18.83 -23.58 21.47
C ASN A 156 -17.82 -22.43 21.62
N TRP A 157 -18.28 -21.19 21.83
CA TRP A 157 -17.42 -20.04 22.09
C TRP A 157 -16.65 -20.17 23.41
N ILE A 158 -17.33 -20.56 24.49
CA ILE A 158 -16.70 -20.84 25.79
C ILE A 158 -15.64 -21.93 25.64
N LEU A 159 -15.99 -23.05 25.01
CA LEU A 159 -15.04 -24.15 24.80
C LEU A 159 -13.86 -23.73 23.92
N TYR A 160 -14.10 -22.94 22.87
CA TYR A 160 -13.05 -22.44 21.98
C TYR A 160 -12.07 -21.54 22.73
N SER A 161 -12.56 -20.51 23.41
CA SER A 161 -11.74 -19.55 24.15
C SER A 161 -11.04 -20.18 25.36
N ALA A 162 -11.68 -21.11 26.06
CA ALA A 162 -11.03 -21.89 27.13
C ALA A 162 -9.91 -22.78 26.60
N TYR A 163 -10.12 -23.40 25.42
CA TYR A 163 -9.11 -24.25 24.80
C TYR A 163 -7.85 -23.45 24.41
N ASP A 164 -7.96 -22.16 24.06
CA ASP A 164 -6.79 -21.32 23.77
C ASP A 164 -5.83 -21.23 24.96
N ALA A 165 -6.34 -21.06 26.18
CA ALA A 165 -5.54 -21.05 27.40
C ALA A 165 -4.83 -22.39 27.62
N LYS A 166 -5.56 -23.51 27.50
CA LYS A 166 -5.00 -24.87 27.68
C LYS A 166 -3.95 -25.21 26.63
N VAL A 167 -4.19 -24.86 25.36
CA VAL A 167 -3.21 -25.09 24.27
C VAL A 167 -1.99 -24.22 24.45
N THR A 168 -2.15 -22.97 24.88
CA THR A 168 -1.03 -22.07 25.15
C THR A 168 -0.12 -22.63 26.23
N TRP A 169 -0.67 -23.15 27.32
CA TRP A 169 0.09 -23.86 28.35
C TRP A 169 0.85 -25.06 27.79
N ASN A 170 0.15 -25.95 27.08
CA ASN A 170 0.78 -27.16 26.51
C ASN A 170 1.90 -26.81 25.50
N LEU A 171 1.72 -25.74 24.73
CA LEU A 171 2.75 -25.23 23.83
C LEU A 171 3.94 -24.68 24.61
N ARG A 172 3.71 -23.93 25.69
CA ARG A 172 4.77 -23.43 26.56
C ARG A 172 5.61 -24.58 27.12
N GLU A 173 4.98 -25.64 27.63
CA GLU A 173 5.69 -26.84 28.08
C GLU A 173 6.57 -27.43 26.97
N LYS A 174 6.00 -27.63 25.78
CA LYS A 174 6.72 -28.21 24.65
C LYS A 174 7.90 -27.33 24.21
N LEU A 175 7.67 -26.02 24.10
CA LEU A 175 8.66 -25.06 23.62
C LEU A 175 9.77 -24.82 24.64
N GLN A 176 9.46 -24.76 25.94
CA GLN A 176 10.48 -24.73 26.99
C GLN A 176 11.39 -25.95 26.88
N ASN A 177 10.82 -27.16 26.83
CA ASN A 177 11.60 -28.39 26.67
C ASN A 177 12.50 -28.38 25.41
N ASP A 178 12.03 -27.78 24.32
CA ASP A 178 12.84 -27.66 23.09
C ASP A 178 13.97 -26.63 23.25
N LEU A 179 13.72 -25.54 23.97
CA LEU A 179 14.72 -24.50 24.25
C LEU A 179 15.78 -24.97 25.25
N GLU A 180 15.40 -25.72 26.29
CA GLU A 180 16.31 -26.33 27.28
C GLU A 180 17.29 -27.31 26.61
N ARG A 181 16.86 -28.02 25.56
CA ARG A 181 17.72 -28.91 24.79
C ARG A 181 18.65 -28.19 23.82
N LYS A 182 18.38 -26.91 23.51
CA LYS A 182 19.22 -26.11 22.62
C LYS A 182 20.31 -25.43 23.42
N ARG A 183 21.55 -25.90 23.27
CA ARG A 183 22.71 -25.30 23.92
C ARG A 183 22.92 -23.85 23.48
N TRP A 184 23.15 -22.96 24.45
CA TRP A 184 23.48 -21.57 24.20
C TRP A 184 24.98 -21.31 24.45
N PHE A 185 25.34 -20.70 25.58
CA PHE A 185 26.71 -20.48 26.05
C PHE A 185 26.98 -21.24 27.35
N ASP A 186 28.22 -21.72 27.50
CA ASP A 186 28.65 -22.56 28.62
C ASP A 186 27.74 -23.78 28.79
N ASP A 187 27.20 -23.95 30.00
CA ASP A 187 26.22 -24.98 30.39
C ASP A 187 24.77 -24.48 30.30
N ASN A 188 24.55 -23.26 29.80
CA ASN A 188 23.22 -22.67 29.64
C ASN A 188 22.59 -23.06 28.29
N SER A 189 21.27 -22.96 28.27
CA SER A 189 20.41 -23.28 27.15
C SER A 189 19.75 -22.04 26.54
N MET A 190 19.06 -22.20 25.42
CA MET A 190 18.26 -21.13 24.83
C MET A 190 17.04 -20.79 25.68
N TRP A 191 16.66 -21.63 26.66
CA TRP A 191 15.66 -21.29 27.66
C TRP A 191 16.19 -20.21 28.61
N ASP A 192 17.45 -20.34 29.03
CA ASP A 192 18.11 -19.33 29.87
C ASP A 192 18.25 -18.00 29.11
N TYR A 193 18.64 -18.03 27.84
CA TYR A 193 18.61 -16.85 26.96
C TYR A 193 17.23 -16.20 26.94
N TYR A 194 16.17 -16.99 26.74
CA TYR A 194 14.81 -16.50 26.68
C TYR A 194 14.44 -15.79 27.99
N TRP A 195 14.70 -16.45 29.11
CA TRP A 195 14.38 -15.97 30.45
C TRP A 195 15.14 -14.69 30.82
N MET A 196 16.44 -14.64 30.51
CA MET A 196 17.32 -13.53 30.88
C MET A 196 17.14 -12.30 29.98
N HIS A 197 16.86 -12.49 28.70
CA HIS A 197 17.00 -11.42 27.69
C HIS A 197 15.71 -11.16 26.91
N MET A 198 15.10 -12.19 26.35
CA MET A 198 13.96 -12.03 25.44
C MET A 198 12.64 -11.78 26.17
N ARG A 199 12.45 -12.36 27.37
CA ARG A 199 11.26 -12.17 28.19
C ARG A 199 11.14 -10.72 28.69
N PRO A 200 12.16 -10.12 29.36
CA PRO A 200 12.09 -8.69 29.72
C PRO A 200 11.86 -7.79 28.51
N PHE A 201 12.49 -8.13 27.38
CA PHE A 201 12.31 -7.37 26.15
C PHE A 201 10.87 -7.39 25.62
N GLY A 202 10.16 -8.51 25.78
CA GLY A 202 8.75 -8.60 25.42
C GLY A 202 7.88 -7.56 26.14
N GLU A 203 8.15 -7.31 27.43
CA GLU A 203 7.46 -6.26 28.20
C GLU A 203 7.80 -4.87 27.66
N VAL A 204 9.09 -4.60 27.42
CA VAL A 204 9.57 -3.33 26.84
C VAL A 204 8.84 -3.02 25.53
N LEU A 205 8.69 -4.01 24.65
CA LEU A 205 7.98 -3.82 23.37
C LEU A 205 6.54 -3.40 23.60
N THR A 206 5.82 -4.08 24.48
CA THR A 206 4.42 -3.75 24.77
C THR A 206 4.27 -2.38 25.46
N ASP A 207 5.21 -1.99 26.32
CA ASP A 207 5.24 -0.63 26.88
C ASP A 207 5.44 0.43 25.79
N MET A 208 6.35 0.19 24.85
CA MET A 208 6.59 1.10 23.72
C MET A 208 5.37 1.23 22.80
N GLU A 209 4.72 0.12 22.45
CA GLU A 209 3.47 0.14 21.66
C GLU A 209 2.39 0.98 22.33
N ARG A 210 2.21 0.78 23.66
CA ARG A 210 1.22 1.51 24.46
C ARG A 210 1.55 2.99 24.56
N ARG A 211 2.82 3.34 24.82
CA ARG A 211 3.28 4.73 24.87
C ARG A 211 3.04 5.41 23.53
N GLY A 212 3.34 4.76 22.42
CA GLY A 212 3.28 5.37 21.08
C GLY A 212 4.22 6.57 20.95
N VAL A 213 4.16 7.26 19.80
CA VAL A 213 4.92 8.50 19.56
C VAL A 213 3.97 9.62 19.20
N ARG A 214 4.16 10.81 19.78
CA ARG A 214 3.36 11.98 19.45
C ARG A 214 3.69 12.47 18.03
N VAL A 215 2.66 12.67 17.23
CA VAL A 215 2.70 13.13 15.85
C VAL A 215 1.71 14.28 15.67
N ASP A 216 2.19 15.41 15.18
CA ASP A 216 1.36 16.55 14.80
C ASP A 216 0.56 16.24 13.51
N ALA A 217 -0.49 15.43 13.69
CA ALA A 217 -1.35 14.95 12.63
C ALA A 217 -2.30 16.04 12.12
N LYS A 218 -2.85 16.84 13.03
CA LYS A 218 -3.99 17.72 12.73
C LYS A 218 -3.58 19.05 12.09
N GLU A 219 -2.40 19.58 12.43
CA GLU A 219 -1.94 20.88 11.91
C GLU A 219 -0.82 20.69 10.90
N TYR A 220 0.32 20.14 11.33
CA TYR A 220 1.49 20.03 10.48
C TYR A 220 1.28 19.05 9.32
N LEU A 221 0.93 17.78 9.61
CA LEU A 221 0.76 16.78 8.55
C LEU A 221 -0.40 17.09 7.60
N ALA A 222 -1.50 17.65 8.11
CA ALA A 222 -2.62 18.07 7.27
C ALA A 222 -2.20 19.17 6.28
N GLY A 223 -1.40 20.15 6.74
CA GLY A 223 -0.82 21.18 5.88
C GLY A 223 0.15 20.61 4.84
N VAL A 224 1.00 19.68 5.26
CA VAL A 224 1.95 18.99 4.38
C VAL A 224 1.23 18.13 3.33
N GLU A 225 0.16 17.41 3.70
CA GLU A 225 -0.62 16.62 2.77
C GLU A 225 -1.32 17.48 1.72
N LYS A 226 -1.84 18.64 2.13
CA LYS A 226 -2.40 19.62 1.19
C LYS A 226 -1.34 20.05 0.16
N GLN A 227 -0.15 20.44 0.61
CA GLN A 227 0.95 20.81 -0.30
C GLN A 227 1.34 19.63 -1.22
N ALA A 228 1.43 18.42 -0.68
CA ALA A 228 1.78 17.24 -1.46
C ALA A 228 0.74 16.96 -2.56
N ARG A 229 -0.55 17.16 -2.29
CA ARG A 229 -1.62 17.01 -3.28
C ARG A 229 -1.55 18.10 -4.35
N GLU A 230 -1.28 19.35 -3.98
CA GLU A 230 -1.08 20.45 -4.94
C GLU A 230 0.13 20.19 -5.86
N ASP A 231 1.26 19.74 -5.31
CA ASP A 231 2.45 19.36 -6.08
C ASP A 231 2.16 18.21 -7.05
N ARG A 232 1.40 17.21 -6.58
CA ARG A 232 0.98 16.07 -7.41
C ARG A 232 0.12 16.53 -8.57
N ASP A 233 -0.83 17.43 -8.34
CA ASP A 233 -1.73 17.95 -9.36
C ASP A 233 -0.96 18.80 -10.37
N HIS A 234 0.02 19.59 -9.91
CA HIS A 234 0.94 20.33 -10.79
C HIS A 234 1.71 19.39 -11.73
N HIS A 235 2.34 18.35 -11.21
CA HIS A 235 3.06 17.38 -12.06
C HIS A 235 2.13 16.57 -12.96
N THR A 236 0.93 16.25 -12.49
CA THR A 236 -0.11 15.57 -13.30
C THR A 236 -0.50 16.43 -14.48
N LYS A 237 -0.74 17.72 -14.25
CA LYS A 237 -1.05 18.68 -15.31
C LYS A 237 0.11 18.79 -16.31
N ALA A 238 1.34 19.00 -15.83
CA ALA A 238 2.51 19.10 -16.71
C ALA A 238 2.70 17.86 -17.60
N PHE A 239 2.53 16.65 -17.03
CA PHE A 239 2.59 15.41 -17.79
C PHE A 239 1.45 15.30 -18.81
N LYS A 240 0.21 15.60 -18.40
CA LYS A 240 -0.96 15.53 -19.28
C LYS A 240 -0.91 16.55 -20.41
N ASP A 241 -0.51 17.79 -20.14
CA ASP A 241 -0.36 18.84 -21.14
C ASP A 241 0.64 18.40 -22.22
N TRP A 242 1.75 17.77 -21.79
CA TRP A 242 2.69 17.16 -22.73
C TRP A 242 2.04 16.00 -23.49
N VAL A 243 1.35 15.05 -22.84
CA VAL A 243 0.67 13.93 -23.53
C VAL A 243 -0.33 14.44 -24.59
N VAL A 244 -1.12 15.45 -24.27
CA VAL A 244 -2.09 16.07 -25.20
C VAL A 244 -1.38 16.62 -26.44
N ALA A 245 -0.23 17.27 -26.28
CA ALA A 245 0.55 17.78 -27.41
C ALA A 245 1.11 16.68 -28.35
N GLN A 246 1.10 15.43 -27.91
CA GLN A 246 1.61 14.28 -28.68
C GLN A 246 0.49 13.52 -29.40
N TYR A 247 -0.77 13.77 -29.04
CA TYR A 247 -1.92 13.13 -29.67
C TYR A 247 -2.44 13.96 -30.85
N PRO A 248 -3.02 13.33 -31.89
CA PRO A 248 -3.71 14.02 -32.98
C PRO A 248 -4.88 14.89 -32.48
N GLU A 249 -5.23 15.93 -33.24
CA GLU A 249 -6.22 16.95 -32.85
C GLU A 249 -7.62 16.38 -32.51
N GLY A 250 -8.04 15.28 -33.16
CA GLY A 250 -9.32 14.59 -32.88
C GLY A 250 -9.26 13.51 -31.78
N GLU A 251 -8.09 13.28 -31.17
CA GLU A 251 -7.87 12.23 -30.17
C GLU A 251 -7.60 12.84 -28.76
N ARG A 252 -7.86 14.15 -28.59
CA ARG A 252 -7.59 14.90 -27.35
C ARG A 252 -8.28 14.31 -26.12
N GLY A 253 -9.53 13.86 -26.24
CA GLY A 253 -10.26 13.23 -25.14
C GLY A 253 -9.56 11.97 -24.63
N HIS A 254 -8.93 11.21 -25.53
CA HIS A 254 -8.15 10.02 -25.18
C HIS A 254 -6.86 10.36 -24.44
N ALA A 255 -6.14 11.40 -24.88
CA ALA A 255 -4.95 11.92 -24.20
C ALA A 255 -5.24 12.35 -22.76
N LEU A 256 -6.31 13.13 -22.56
CA LEU A 256 -6.74 13.62 -21.24
C LEU A 256 -7.21 12.49 -20.31
N ALA A 257 -7.74 11.40 -20.89
CA ALA A 257 -8.22 10.23 -20.17
C ALA A 257 -7.12 9.20 -19.84
N LEU A 258 -5.89 9.37 -20.34
CA LEU A 258 -4.77 8.50 -19.99
C LEU A 258 -4.53 8.54 -18.48
N ASN A 259 -4.47 7.37 -17.84
CA ASN A 259 -4.27 7.24 -16.40
C ASN A 259 -2.77 7.07 -16.07
N PRO A 260 -2.12 8.07 -15.45
CA PRO A 260 -0.70 8.02 -15.10
C PRO A 260 -0.36 6.92 -14.06
N ALA A 261 -1.35 6.42 -13.31
CA ALA A 261 -1.14 5.33 -12.36
C ALA A 261 -1.22 3.93 -13.02
N SER A 262 -1.67 3.83 -14.27
CA SER A 262 -1.83 2.55 -14.96
C SER A 262 -0.53 2.12 -15.65
N ALA A 263 0.22 1.22 -15.01
CA ALA A 263 1.45 0.67 -15.58
C ALA A 263 1.22 0.03 -16.97
N THR A 264 0.04 -0.57 -17.20
CA THR A 264 -0.32 -1.16 -18.49
C THR A 264 -0.53 -0.11 -19.56
N GLN A 265 -1.22 1.00 -19.26
CA GLN A 265 -1.41 2.08 -20.22
C GLN A 265 -0.08 2.76 -20.53
N LEU A 266 0.74 3.04 -19.50
CA LEU A 266 2.06 3.63 -19.66
C LEU A 266 3.02 2.73 -20.47
N ALA A 267 2.97 1.40 -20.27
CA ALA A 267 3.80 0.48 -21.06
C ALA A 267 3.44 0.51 -22.54
N ILE A 268 2.16 0.61 -22.89
CA ILE A 268 1.69 0.76 -24.28
C ILE A 268 2.08 2.13 -24.83
N PHE A 269 1.81 3.18 -24.05
CA PHE A 269 2.12 4.55 -24.41
C PHE A 269 3.62 4.72 -24.68
N LEU A 270 4.51 4.26 -23.80
CA LEU A 270 5.95 4.45 -23.96
C LEU A 270 6.64 3.42 -24.85
N PHE A 271 6.16 2.16 -24.89
CA PHE A 271 6.89 1.04 -25.51
C PHE A 271 6.05 0.19 -26.46
N GLY A 272 4.92 0.71 -26.96
CA GLY A 272 4.10 0.01 -27.95
C GLY A 272 4.93 -0.46 -29.15
N GLY A 273 4.76 -1.72 -29.54
CA GLY A 273 5.56 -2.40 -30.55
C GLY A 273 6.77 -3.18 -30.04
N ALA A 274 7.08 -3.12 -28.73
CA ALA A 274 8.19 -3.89 -28.17
C ALA A 274 7.86 -5.40 -28.02
N PRO A 275 8.79 -6.31 -28.36
CA PRO A 275 8.57 -7.75 -28.24
C PRO A 275 8.59 -8.21 -26.78
N ASN A 276 7.62 -9.06 -26.41
CA ASN A 276 7.63 -9.76 -25.14
C ASN A 276 8.69 -10.88 -25.19
N PRO A 277 9.74 -10.88 -24.34
CA PRO A 277 10.82 -11.87 -24.40
C PRO A 277 10.39 -13.30 -24.04
N LYS A 278 9.17 -13.49 -23.51
CA LYS A 278 8.63 -14.83 -23.17
C LYS A 278 7.73 -15.40 -24.26
N THR A 279 6.88 -14.57 -24.85
CA THR A 279 5.89 -15.02 -25.85
C THR A 279 6.29 -14.66 -27.28
N ASN A 280 7.28 -13.78 -27.46
CA ASN A 280 7.65 -13.11 -28.72
C ASN A 280 6.51 -12.29 -29.36
N GLU A 281 5.37 -12.13 -28.69
CA GLU A 281 4.29 -11.26 -29.14
C GLU A 281 4.67 -9.79 -28.95
N LEU A 282 4.30 -8.94 -29.90
CA LEU A 282 4.54 -7.50 -29.80
C LEU A 282 3.52 -6.86 -28.86
N THR A 283 4.00 -5.95 -28.01
CA THR A 283 3.12 -5.06 -27.24
C THR A 283 2.29 -4.25 -28.23
N PRO A 284 0.96 -4.13 -28.06
CA PRO A 284 0.13 -3.34 -28.97
C PRO A 284 0.65 -1.90 -29.10
N THR A 285 0.65 -1.35 -30.31
CA THR A 285 0.96 0.06 -30.56
C THR A 285 -0.20 0.98 -30.21
N GLU A 286 -1.40 0.42 -30.12
CA GLU A 286 -2.58 1.07 -29.58
C GLU A 286 -3.49 0.06 -28.90
N ARG A 287 -4.26 0.48 -27.90
CA ARG A 287 -5.25 -0.36 -27.22
C ARG A 287 -6.37 0.47 -26.62
N VAL A 288 -7.60 -0.01 -26.77
CA VAL A 288 -8.79 0.56 -26.14
C VAL A 288 -9.02 -0.07 -24.77
N PHE A 289 -9.24 0.78 -23.77
CA PHE A 289 -9.57 0.41 -22.40
C PHE A 289 -11.00 0.85 -22.10
N ARG A 290 -11.83 -0.07 -21.63
CA ARG A 290 -13.18 0.25 -21.16
C ARG A 290 -13.11 0.78 -19.74
N VAL A 291 -13.25 2.09 -19.57
CA VAL A 291 -13.11 2.80 -18.29
C VAL A 291 -14.49 3.22 -17.78
N ALA A 292 -14.74 3.12 -16.48
CA ALA A 292 -16.02 3.58 -15.94
C ALA A 292 -16.09 5.10 -16.12
N ARG A 293 -17.25 5.63 -16.54
CA ARG A 293 -17.38 7.07 -16.81
C ARG A 293 -17.02 7.94 -15.60
N ALA A 294 -17.26 7.44 -14.38
CA ALA A 294 -16.91 8.13 -13.13
C ALA A 294 -15.40 8.25 -12.88
N ASP A 295 -14.58 7.40 -13.51
CA ASP A 295 -13.13 7.41 -13.37
C ASP A 295 -12.44 8.22 -14.49
N VAL A 296 -13.22 8.76 -15.45
CA VAL A 296 -12.71 9.58 -16.55
C VAL A 296 -12.75 11.06 -16.14
N PRO A 297 -11.64 11.80 -16.27
CA PRO A 297 -11.60 13.24 -15.98
C PRO A 297 -12.67 14.03 -16.75
N GLN A 298 -13.28 15.01 -16.10
CA GLN A 298 -14.35 15.80 -16.72
C GLN A 298 -13.88 16.51 -18.01
N GLU A 299 -12.68 17.08 -17.99
CA GLU A 299 -12.01 17.66 -19.18
C GLU A 299 -11.94 16.70 -20.38
N ALA A 300 -11.77 15.40 -20.14
CA ALA A 300 -11.74 14.39 -21.20
C ALA A 300 -13.15 14.11 -21.72
N LEU A 301 -14.15 14.06 -20.82
CA LEU A 301 -15.56 13.88 -21.18
C LEU A 301 -16.07 15.04 -22.03
N ASP A 302 -15.66 16.26 -21.71
CA ASP A 302 -16.00 17.47 -22.47
C ASP A 302 -15.35 17.43 -23.85
N ALA A 303 -14.06 17.08 -23.94
CA ALA A 303 -13.37 16.91 -25.22
C ALA A 303 -13.99 15.81 -26.11
N TYR A 304 -14.47 14.70 -25.52
CA TYR A 304 -15.20 13.69 -26.29
C TYR A 304 -16.55 14.21 -26.83
N ALA A 305 -17.23 15.08 -26.08
CA ALA A 305 -18.48 15.68 -26.51
C ALA A 305 -18.25 16.67 -27.66
N GLU A 306 -17.25 17.55 -27.52
CA GLU A 306 -16.85 18.51 -28.57
C GLU A 306 -16.50 17.79 -29.89
N GLU A 307 -15.73 16.70 -29.82
CA GLU A 307 -15.38 15.93 -31.02
C GLU A 307 -16.61 15.24 -31.63
N ALA A 308 -17.51 14.71 -30.79
CA ALA A 308 -18.74 14.11 -31.27
C ALA A 308 -19.67 15.14 -31.96
N ASP A 309 -19.66 16.39 -31.51
CA ASP A 309 -20.44 17.46 -32.12
C ASP A 309 -19.79 17.96 -33.42
N ARG A 310 -18.46 18.12 -33.47
CA ARG A 310 -17.72 18.40 -34.73
C ARG A 310 -17.98 17.35 -35.81
N LEU A 311 -17.99 16.07 -35.44
CA LEU A 311 -18.27 14.97 -36.37
C LEU A 311 -19.71 14.97 -36.89
N LYS A 312 -20.68 15.49 -36.11
CA LYS A 312 -22.07 15.68 -36.57
C LYS A 312 -22.19 16.89 -37.49
N GLU A 313 -21.49 17.99 -37.21
CA GLU A 313 -21.48 19.20 -38.05
C GLU A 313 -20.80 18.96 -39.41
N ALA A 314 -19.91 17.99 -39.51
CA ALA A 314 -19.20 17.62 -40.75
C ALA A 314 -20.02 16.73 -41.71
N ASP A 315 -21.24 16.29 -41.35
CA ASP A 315 -22.12 15.47 -42.19
C ASP A 315 -22.93 16.35 -43.19
N PRO A 316 -22.76 16.20 -44.52
CA PRO A 316 -23.44 17.02 -45.53
C PRO A 316 -24.98 16.94 -45.55
N LEU A 317 -25.59 15.98 -44.84
CA LEU A 317 -27.04 15.74 -44.83
C LEU A 317 -27.83 16.60 -43.81
N VAL A 318 -27.17 17.40 -42.97
CA VAL A 318 -27.84 18.15 -41.90
C VAL A 318 -28.45 19.49 -42.37
N LYS A 319 -28.19 19.93 -43.62
CA LYS A 319 -28.71 21.19 -44.18
C LYS A 319 -30.21 21.22 -44.55
N GLN A 320 -31.01 20.22 -44.14
CA GLN A 320 -32.47 20.17 -44.38
C GLN A 320 -33.32 19.92 -43.11
N GLN A 321 -32.82 20.29 -41.92
CA GLN A 321 -33.59 20.30 -40.67
C GLN A 321 -33.85 21.71 -40.11
N ASP A 322 -33.92 22.71 -41.00
CA ASP A 322 -33.90 24.14 -40.64
C ASP A 322 -35.18 24.65 -39.94
N SER A 323 -36.31 23.92 -39.97
CA SER A 323 -37.56 24.37 -39.31
C SER A 323 -37.73 23.87 -37.86
N SER A 324 -37.02 22.82 -37.45
CA SER A 324 -37.11 22.26 -36.10
C SER A 324 -36.17 22.95 -35.12
N LEU A 325 -35.04 23.45 -35.62
CA LEU A 325 -34.01 24.17 -34.85
C LEU A 325 -34.48 25.58 -34.47
N GLU A 326 -35.16 26.31 -35.37
CA GLU A 326 -35.72 27.63 -35.06
C GLU A 326 -36.73 27.59 -33.90
N MET A 327 -37.61 26.59 -33.89
CA MET A 327 -38.61 26.43 -32.82
C MET A 327 -37.99 26.00 -31.49
N GLU A 328 -36.92 25.20 -31.53
CA GLU A 328 -36.16 24.76 -30.36
C GLU A 328 -35.31 25.90 -29.76
N GLU A 329 -34.78 26.79 -30.60
CA GLU A 329 -34.14 28.03 -30.18
C GLU A 329 -35.14 29.02 -29.57
N GLU A 330 -36.31 29.24 -30.19
CA GLU A 330 -37.36 30.13 -29.67
C GLU A 330 -37.84 29.69 -28.28
N LEU A 331 -38.17 28.40 -28.11
CA LEU A 331 -38.56 27.83 -26.81
C LEU A 331 -37.42 27.87 -25.79
N SER A 332 -36.17 27.90 -26.26
CA SER A 332 -35.00 28.00 -25.39
C SER A 332 -34.79 29.40 -24.80
N GLN A 333 -35.18 30.44 -25.52
CA GLN A 333 -35.12 31.83 -25.10
C GLN A 333 -36.25 32.22 -24.13
N MET A 334 -37.39 31.51 -24.15
CA MET A 334 -38.52 31.78 -23.24
C MET A 334 -38.18 31.50 -21.76
N LYS A 335 -38.78 32.27 -20.84
CA LYS A 335 -38.70 32.04 -19.39
C LYS A 335 -39.64 30.90 -18.97
N VAL A 336 -39.35 30.26 -17.83
CA VAL A 336 -40.16 29.13 -17.29
C VAL A 336 -41.65 29.49 -17.15
N LEU A 337 -41.97 30.73 -16.75
CA LEU A 337 -43.36 31.19 -16.63
C LEU A 337 -44.07 31.26 -17.98
N GLU A 338 -43.38 31.66 -19.04
CA GLU A 338 -43.92 31.76 -20.40
C GLU A 338 -44.12 30.37 -21.00
N LEU A 339 -43.17 29.45 -20.79
CA LEU A 339 -43.30 28.04 -21.17
C LEU A 339 -44.49 27.37 -20.46
N LYS A 340 -44.69 27.64 -19.16
CA LYS A 340 -45.86 27.12 -18.43
C LYS A 340 -47.17 27.69 -18.95
N ALA A 341 -47.20 28.98 -19.30
CA ALA A 341 -48.39 29.61 -19.88
C ALA A 341 -48.71 29.01 -21.26
N LEU A 342 -47.69 28.77 -22.09
CA LEU A 342 -47.84 28.13 -23.39
C LEU A 342 -48.30 26.67 -23.26
N CYS A 343 -47.70 25.88 -22.35
CA CYS A 343 -48.20 24.54 -22.03
C CYS A 343 -49.68 24.58 -21.62
N LYS A 344 -50.08 25.53 -20.76
CA LYS A 344 -51.48 25.67 -20.32
C LYS A 344 -52.43 25.99 -21.48
N LYS A 345 -52.00 26.87 -22.39
CA LYS A 345 -52.77 27.27 -23.57
C LYS A 345 -53.01 26.08 -24.50
N GLU A 346 -52.00 25.23 -24.68
CA GLU A 346 -52.04 24.03 -25.51
C GLU A 346 -52.64 22.79 -24.80
N GLY A 347 -53.21 22.95 -23.60
CA GLY A 347 -53.81 21.85 -22.83
C GLY A 347 -52.81 20.87 -22.19
N LEU A 348 -51.53 21.24 -22.12
CA LEU A 348 -50.44 20.41 -21.60
C LEU A 348 -50.19 20.64 -20.10
N ARG A 349 -49.59 19.63 -19.45
CA ARG A 349 -49.22 19.68 -18.03
C ARG A 349 -48.15 20.76 -17.77
N VAL A 350 -48.41 21.63 -16.79
CA VAL A 350 -47.57 22.82 -16.47
C VAL A 350 -46.53 22.59 -15.37
N SER A 351 -46.45 21.39 -14.78
CA SER A 351 -45.42 21.04 -13.80
C SER A 351 -44.13 20.59 -14.49
N GLY A 352 -42.98 20.92 -13.89
CA GLY A 352 -41.66 20.51 -14.37
C GLY A 352 -40.61 21.63 -14.36
N LYS A 353 -39.35 21.25 -14.55
CA LYS A 353 -38.22 22.18 -14.79
C LYS A 353 -38.26 22.72 -16.22
N LYS A 354 -37.45 23.75 -16.51
CA LYS A 354 -37.46 24.46 -17.81
C LYS A 354 -37.35 23.49 -18.99
N ASP A 355 -36.38 22.58 -18.96
CA ASP A 355 -36.10 21.68 -20.08
C ASP A 355 -37.20 20.64 -20.29
N GLU A 356 -37.84 20.18 -19.21
CA GLU A 356 -38.99 19.26 -19.29
C GLU A 356 -40.22 19.91 -19.93
N LEU A 357 -40.43 21.21 -19.71
CA LEU A 357 -41.53 21.96 -20.34
C LEU A 357 -41.24 22.24 -21.83
N LYS A 358 -39.98 22.53 -22.18
CA LYS A 358 -39.56 22.72 -23.57
C LYS A 358 -39.76 21.46 -24.40
N VAL A 359 -39.25 20.33 -23.92
CA VAL A 359 -39.37 19.04 -24.60
C VAL A 359 -40.85 18.71 -24.84
N ARG A 360 -41.71 18.94 -23.84
CA ARG A 360 -43.16 18.71 -23.95
C ARG A 360 -43.84 19.57 -25.01
N LEU A 361 -43.44 20.83 -25.17
CA LEU A 361 -43.97 21.71 -26.20
C LEU A 361 -43.45 21.36 -27.59
N LEU A 362 -42.15 21.06 -27.71
CA LEU A 362 -41.53 20.59 -28.95
C LEU A 362 -42.20 19.32 -29.47
N ASP A 363 -42.45 18.35 -28.58
CA ASP A 363 -43.10 17.10 -28.95
C ASP A 363 -44.56 17.33 -29.37
N HIS A 364 -45.30 18.20 -28.66
CA HIS A 364 -46.69 18.56 -29.00
C HIS A 364 -46.80 19.21 -30.37
N PHE A 365 -45.95 20.20 -30.69
CA PHE A 365 -45.98 20.86 -32.00
C PHE A 365 -45.52 19.96 -33.13
N LYS A 366 -44.53 19.08 -32.89
CA LYS A 366 -44.11 18.06 -33.86
C LYS A 366 -45.24 17.07 -34.15
N LEU A 367 -46.01 16.67 -33.14
CA LEU A 367 -47.18 15.81 -33.30
C LEU A 367 -48.32 16.48 -34.06
N GLN A 368 -48.63 17.74 -33.75
CA GLN A 368 -49.65 18.49 -34.50
C GLN A 368 -49.28 18.66 -35.98
N ALA A 369 -48.00 18.93 -36.27
CA ALA A 369 -47.52 19.02 -37.65
C ALA A 369 -47.63 17.68 -38.39
N ALA A 370 -47.30 16.56 -37.74
CA ALA A 370 -47.41 15.23 -38.32
C ALA A 370 -48.87 14.83 -38.63
N VAL A 371 -49.81 15.14 -37.74
CA VAL A 371 -51.24 14.85 -37.93
C VAL A 371 -51.87 15.75 -39.01
N ALA A 372 -51.43 17.00 -39.14
CA ALA A 372 -51.97 17.94 -40.14
C ALA A 372 -51.53 17.64 -41.59
N LEU A 373 -50.38 16.97 -41.76
CA LEU A 373 -49.84 16.63 -43.09
C LEU A 373 -50.51 15.40 -43.71
N HIS A 374 -51.15 14.52 -42.93
CA HIS A 374 -51.71 13.26 -43.41
C HIS A 374 -53.02 12.88 -42.69
N PRO A 375 -54.21 13.28 -43.20
CA PRO A 375 -55.50 12.78 -42.69
C PRO A 375 -55.71 11.29 -43.04
N PRO A 376 -56.51 10.54 -42.27
CA PRO A 376 -56.63 9.09 -42.37
C PRO A 376 -57.10 8.56 -43.74
N ALA A 377 -56.47 7.47 -44.16
CA ALA A 377 -56.94 6.52 -45.15
C ALA A 377 -58.13 5.71 -44.58
N GLU A 378 -59.35 5.95 -45.07
CA GLU A 378 -60.60 5.47 -44.43
C GLU A 378 -61.06 4.06 -44.84
N SER A 379 -60.33 3.30 -45.68
CA SER A 379 -60.84 1.98 -46.09
C SER A 379 -59.78 0.93 -46.43
N THR A 380 -60.18 -0.34 -46.31
CA THR A 380 -59.47 -1.54 -46.77
C THR A 380 -59.11 -1.52 -48.27
N GLN A 381 -59.60 -0.51 -49.01
CA GLN A 381 -59.40 -0.31 -50.44
C GLN A 381 -58.06 0.37 -50.77
N GLU A 382 -57.55 1.26 -49.91
CA GLU A 382 -56.25 1.94 -50.10
C GLU A 382 -55.04 1.00 -49.98
N TYR A 383 -55.12 0.00 -49.09
CA TYR A 383 -54.07 -1.01 -48.97
C TYR A 383 -53.90 -1.84 -50.25
N GLN A 384 -55.00 -2.10 -50.97
CA GLN A 384 -54.97 -2.85 -52.22
C GLN A 384 -54.40 -2.00 -53.38
N GLU A 385 -54.59 -0.67 -53.35
CA GLU A 385 -54.01 0.25 -54.33
C GLU A 385 -52.49 0.44 -54.11
N ILE A 386 -52.05 0.53 -52.85
CA ILE A 386 -50.62 0.64 -52.52
C ILE A 386 -49.87 -0.66 -52.88
N GLU A 387 -50.44 -1.84 -52.61
CA GLU A 387 -49.83 -3.12 -52.98
C GLU A 387 -49.68 -3.31 -54.50
N SER A 388 -50.53 -2.65 -55.29
CA SER A 388 -50.55 -2.73 -56.76
C SER A 388 -49.80 -1.58 -57.47
N SER A 389 -49.24 -0.63 -56.72
CA SER A 389 -48.47 0.54 -57.23
C SER A 389 -47.04 0.20 -57.67
N THR A 390 -46.31 1.11 -58.34
CA THR A 390 -44.92 0.85 -58.78
C THR A 390 -43.89 1.05 -57.65
N ASP A 391 -42.69 0.47 -57.77
CA ASP A 391 -41.61 0.62 -56.76
C ASP A 391 -41.19 2.08 -56.57
N GLU A 392 -41.16 2.89 -57.64
CA GLU A 392 -40.95 4.35 -57.54
C GLU A 392 -42.03 5.03 -56.70
N SER A 393 -43.30 4.69 -56.88
CA SER A 393 -44.41 5.30 -56.15
C SER A 393 -44.37 4.97 -54.66
N ILE A 394 -43.98 3.74 -54.31
CA ILE A 394 -43.82 3.31 -52.90
C ILE A 394 -42.63 4.06 -52.25
N ARG A 395 -41.54 4.28 -52.99
CA ARG A 395 -40.40 5.08 -52.49
C ARG A 395 -40.75 6.54 -52.29
N GLU A 396 -41.51 7.10 -53.22
CA GLU A 396 -41.95 8.49 -53.14
C GLU A 396 -42.86 8.68 -51.91
N GLU A 397 -43.80 7.76 -51.68
CA GLU A 397 -44.67 7.77 -50.49
C GLU A 397 -43.88 7.60 -49.18
N LEU A 398 -42.92 6.65 -49.11
CA LEU A 398 -42.03 6.49 -47.95
C LEU A 398 -41.20 7.76 -47.68
N THR A 399 -40.74 8.43 -48.74
CA THR A 399 -39.96 9.66 -48.65
C THR A 399 -40.82 10.83 -48.16
N VAL A 400 -42.04 10.96 -48.68
CA VAL A 400 -43.03 11.96 -48.27
C VAL A 400 -43.39 11.80 -46.78
N ARG A 401 -43.49 10.56 -46.29
CA ARG A 401 -43.75 10.23 -44.88
C ARG A 401 -42.52 10.34 -43.96
N GLY A 402 -41.34 10.67 -44.50
CA GLY A 402 -40.10 10.79 -43.73
C GLY A 402 -39.58 9.46 -43.18
N LEU A 403 -39.97 8.35 -43.78
CA LEU A 403 -39.55 7.00 -43.39
C LEU A 403 -38.23 6.62 -44.07
N PRO A 404 -37.36 5.84 -43.41
CA PRO A 404 -36.07 5.46 -43.97
C PRO A 404 -36.24 4.58 -45.20
N VAL A 405 -35.75 5.03 -46.36
CA VAL A 405 -35.71 4.25 -47.60
C VAL A 405 -34.31 4.31 -48.21
N ARG A 406 -33.74 3.14 -48.57
CA ARG A 406 -32.41 3.03 -49.20
C ARG A 406 -32.52 2.62 -50.67
N PRO A 407 -31.54 2.98 -51.52
CA PRO A 407 -31.56 2.64 -52.95
C PRO A 407 -31.66 1.14 -53.27
N LYS A 408 -31.27 0.27 -52.32
CA LYS A 408 -31.25 -1.20 -52.49
C LYS A 408 -32.35 -1.94 -51.72
N ASP A 409 -33.28 -1.23 -51.06
CA ASP A 409 -34.36 -1.91 -50.34
C ASP A 409 -35.29 -2.62 -51.34
N SER A 410 -35.69 -3.86 -51.01
CA SER A 410 -36.62 -4.65 -51.82
C SER A 410 -38.04 -4.09 -51.71
N ARG A 411 -38.85 -4.27 -52.75
CA ARG A 411 -40.27 -3.88 -52.75
C ARG A 411 -41.02 -4.36 -51.51
N GLU A 412 -40.78 -5.61 -51.13
CA GLU A 412 -41.40 -6.25 -49.96
C GLU A 412 -41.06 -5.51 -48.66
N LYS A 413 -39.80 -5.10 -48.50
CA LYS A 413 -39.34 -4.32 -47.35
C LYS A 413 -39.88 -2.90 -47.32
N MET A 414 -40.02 -2.28 -48.50
CA MET A 414 -40.61 -0.95 -48.64
C MET A 414 -42.11 -0.98 -48.31
N LEU A 415 -42.84 -2.01 -48.77
CA LEU A 415 -44.25 -2.23 -48.41
C LEU A 415 -44.43 -2.57 -46.94
N GLU A 416 -43.55 -3.39 -46.35
CA GLU A 416 -43.60 -3.72 -44.93
C GLU A 416 -43.41 -2.48 -44.05
N THR A 417 -42.45 -1.63 -44.40
CA THR A 417 -42.20 -0.34 -43.72
C THR A 417 -43.41 0.59 -43.82
N LEU A 418 -44.02 0.67 -45.01
CA LEU A 418 -45.17 1.53 -45.26
C LEU A 418 -46.44 1.00 -44.55
N ARG A 419 -46.68 -0.32 -44.55
CA ARG A 419 -47.78 -0.96 -43.82
C ARG A 419 -47.70 -0.68 -42.33
N HIS A 420 -46.49 -0.84 -41.78
CA HIS A 420 -46.21 -0.61 -40.37
C HIS A 420 -46.49 0.85 -39.97
N ASP A 421 -46.08 1.82 -40.78
CA ASP A 421 -46.37 3.24 -40.56
C ASP A 421 -47.87 3.58 -40.63
N ILE A 422 -48.59 2.98 -41.59
CA ILE A 422 -50.04 3.17 -41.73
C ILE A 422 -50.78 2.52 -40.54
N GLU A 423 -50.38 1.33 -40.09
CA GLU A 423 -50.95 0.67 -38.90
C GLU A 423 -50.71 1.47 -37.62
N VAL A 424 -49.50 2.02 -37.45
CA VAL A 424 -49.18 2.89 -36.30
C VAL A 424 -49.99 4.18 -36.33
N SER A 425 -50.09 4.82 -37.50
CA SER A 425 -50.87 6.05 -37.69
C SER A 425 -52.36 5.81 -37.43
N ARG A 426 -52.90 4.64 -37.82
CA ARG A 426 -54.29 4.24 -37.59
C ARG A 426 -54.55 3.93 -36.11
N GLY A 427 -53.66 3.20 -35.44
CA GLY A 427 -53.76 2.92 -34.00
C GLY A 427 -53.71 4.18 -33.15
N LEU A 428 -52.93 5.19 -33.55
CA LEU A 428 -52.88 6.51 -32.91
C LEU A 428 -54.18 7.31 -33.10
N LEU A 429 -54.85 7.17 -34.25
CA LEU A 429 -56.13 7.83 -34.55
C LEU A 429 -57.33 7.15 -33.88
N ASP A 430 -57.36 5.82 -33.79
CA ASP A 430 -58.40 5.09 -33.04
C ASP A 430 -58.36 5.43 -31.55
N LEU A 431 -57.16 5.64 -30.99
CA LEU A 431 -56.97 6.15 -29.62
C LEU A 431 -57.43 7.61 -29.44
N GLN A 432 -57.47 8.40 -30.53
CA GLN A 432 -57.99 9.78 -30.54
C GLN A 432 -59.52 9.84 -30.74
N ALA A 433 -60.11 8.92 -31.49
CA ALA A 433 -61.54 8.92 -31.82
C ALA A 433 -62.45 8.49 -30.65
N ASP A 434 -61.96 7.68 -29.72
CA ASP A 434 -62.75 7.11 -28.62
C ASP A 434 -62.91 8.04 -27.39
N ASN A 435 -62.49 9.31 -27.50
CA ASN A 435 -62.78 10.41 -26.56
C ASN A 435 -62.54 10.10 -25.07
N LYS A 436 -61.54 9.26 -24.74
CA LYS A 436 -61.23 8.84 -23.36
C LYS A 436 -59.87 9.29 -22.83
N VAL A 437 -59.12 10.13 -23.55
CA VAL A 437 -57.74 10.47 -23.19
C VAL A 437 -57.50 11.99 -23.25
N ASP A 438 -57.66 12.67 -22.11
CA ASP A 438 -57.33 14.09 -21.98
C ASP A 438 -55.83 14.28 -21.69
N GLY A 439 -55.05 14.61 -22.73
CA GLY A 439 -53.69 15.14 -22.64
C GLY A 439 -52.55 14.13 -22.85
N TYR A 440 -51.37 14.66 -23.20
CA TYR A 440 -50.17 13.91 -23.60
C TYR A 440 -49.72 12.82 -22.61
N SER A 441 -49.94 13.02 -21.30
CA SER A 441 -49.63 11.99 -20.28
C SER A 441 -50.49 10.75 -20.43
N ALA A 442 -51.80 10.93 -20.64
CA ALA A 442 -52.72 9.83 -20.76
C ALA A 442 -52.57 9.11 -22.11
N LEU A 443 -52.11 9.83 -23.15
CA LEU A 443 -51.71 9.23 -24.42
C LEU A 443 -50.45 8.35 -24.24
N CYS A 444 -49.43 8.82 -23.53
CA CYS A 444 -48.25 8.03 -23.19
C CYS A 444 -48.57 6.81 -22.31
N ASP A 445 -49.44 6.96 -21.31
CA ASP A 445 -49.85 5.86 -20.41
C ASP A 445 -50.66 4.79 -21.18
N ALA A 446 -51.56 5.19 -22.08
CA ALA A 446 -52.30 4.27 -22.94
C ALA A 446 -51.40 3.56 -23.96
N LEU A 447 -50.39 4.26 -24.49
CA LEU A 447 -49.38 3.72 -25.39
C LEU A 447 -48.44 2.71 -24.69
N GLU A 448 -48.07 2.97 -23.43
CA GLU A 448 -47.30 2.02 -22.60
C GLU A 448 -48.11 0.79 -22.18
N GLU A 449 -49.42 0.94 -21.92
CA GLU A 449 -50.34 -0.17 -21.62
C GLU A 449 -50.58 -1.06 -22.86
N ALA A 450 -50.76 -0.46 -24.03
CA ALA A 450 -50.89 -1.18 -25.30
C ALA A 450 -49.60 -1.93 -25.67
N ALA A 451 -48.44 -1.31 -25.49
CA ALA A 451 -47.13 -1.94 -25.75
C ALA A 451 -46.79 -3.09 -24.78
N LYS A 452 -47.41 -3.17 -23.60
CA LYS A 452 -47.29 -4.32 -22.68
C LYS A 452 -48.13 -5.51 -23.11
N ASN A 453 -49.24 -5.28 -23.80
CA ASN A 453 -50.16 -6.33 -24.24
C ASN A 453 -49.83 -6.85 -25.64
N ASP A 454 -49.07 -6.09 -26.43
CA ASP A 454 -48.65 -6.43 -27.80
C ASP A 454 -47.11 -6.50 -27.89
N GLU A 455 -46.52 -7.55 -27.32
CA GLU A 455 -45.06 -7.67 -27.08
C GLU A 455 -44.19 -7.59 -28.36
N GLU A 456 -44.77 -7.77 -29.55
CA GLU A 456 -44.06 -7.73 -30.85
C GLU A 456 -44.76 -6.84 -31.89
N GLY A 457 -45.59 -5.88 -31.45
CA GLY A 457 -46.31 -4.96 -32.33
C GLY A 457 -45.53 -3.71 -32.77
N PRO A 458 -45.88 -3.10 -33.93
CA PRO A 458 -45.26 -1.88 -34.47
C PRO A 458 -45.10 -0.71 -33.50
N LEU A 459 -46.12 -0.51 -32.67
CA LEU A 459 -46.22 0.60 -31.73
C LEU A 459 -45.21 0.48 -30.57
N ALA A 460 -44.92 -0.75 -30.13
CA ALA A 460 -43.93 -1.03 -29.09
C ALA A 460 -42.49 -0.79 -29.59
N GLU A 461 -42.23 -0.99 -30.88
CA GLU A 461 -40.93 -0.77 -31.51
C GLU A 461 -40.65 0.74 -31.69
N TYR A 462 -41.66 1.52 -32.10
CA TYR A 462 -41.58 2.97 -32.18
C TYR A 462 -41.27 3.64 -30.84
N LEU A 463 -41.94 3.22 -29.75
CA LEU A 463 -41.72 3.80 -28.41
C LEU A 463 -40.33 3.46 -27.85
N LYS A 464 -39.82 2.25 -28.08
CA LYS A 464 -38.43 1.87 -27.72
C LYS A 464 -37.39 2.80 -28.35
N SER A 465 -37.65 3.29 -29.57
CA SER A 465 -36.74 4.17 -30.31
C SER A 465 -36.63 5.60 -29.74
N LYS A 466 -37.63 6.08 -28.98
CA LYS A 466 -37.68 7.45 -28.43
C LYS A 466 -37.35 7.60 -26.94
N THR A 467 -37.13 6.50 -26.21
CA THR A 467 -36.68 6.55 -24.81
C THR A 467 -35.33 7.26 -24.65
N VAL A 468 -35.26 8.31 -23.82
CA VAL A 468 -34.05 9.12 -23.51
C VAL A 468 -32.81 8.22 -23.34
N LYS A 469 -31.80 8.39 -24.21
CA LYS A 469 -30.55 7.60 -24.18
C LYS A 469 -29.90 7.70 -22.79
N LYS A 470 -29.97 6.63 -22.00
CA LYS A 470 -29.22 6.50 -20.74
C LYS A 470 -27.75 6.83 -20.98
N VAL A 471 -27.19 7.75 -20.19
CA VAL A 471 -25.76 8.10 -20.22
C VAL A 471 -24.96 6.81 -20.09
N ARG A 472 -24.04 6.56 -21.05
CA ARG A 472 -23.25 5.33 -21.08
C ARG A 472 -22.44 5.23 -19.78
N LYS A 473 -22.56 4.08 -19.11
CA LYS A 473 -21.83 3.76 -17.88
C LYS A 473 -20.31 3.69 -18.08
N TRP A 474 -19.89 3.40 -19.31
CA TRP A 474 -18.50 3.16 -19.68
C TRP A 474 -18.10 4.08 -20.84
N VAL A 475 -16.82 4.45 -20.85
CA VAL A 475 -16.17 5.23 -21.89
C VAL A 475 -14.98 4.41 -22.39
N ASP A 476 -14.84 4.33 -23.71
CA ASP A 476 -13.71 3.65 -24.34
C ASP A 476 -12.55 4.64 -24.47
N VAL A 477 -11.45 4.37 -23.78
CA VAL A 477 -10.24 5.19 -23.75
C VAL A 477 -9.17 4.51 -24.60
N LYS A 478 -8.86 5.08 -25.75
CA LYS A 478 -7.79 4.63 -26.64
C LYS A 478 -6.44 5.13 -26.11
N VAL A 479 -5.47 4.26 -25.94
CA VAL A 479 -4.08 4.62 -25.61
C VAL A 479 -3.21 4.25 -26.79
N MET A 480 -2.44 5.21 -27.29
CA MET A 480 -1.55 5.06 -28.46
C MET A 480 -0.10 5.20 -28.05
N LYS A 481 0.83 4.54 -28.76
CA LYS A 481 2.26 4.65 -28.50
C LYS A 481 2.80 6.05 -28.82
N ILE A 482 3.91 6.42 -28.19
CA ILE A 482 4.67 7.64 -28.46
C ILE A 482 6.14 7.32 -28.77
N GLY A 483 6.66 7.95 -29.82
CA GLY A 483 8.05 7.80 -30.24
C GLY A 483 8.44 6.34 -30.50
N ASP A 484 9.75 6.09 -30.46
CA ASP A 484 10.35 4.77 -30.67
C ASP A 484 11.31 4.43 -29.53
N LEU A 485 10.81 4.53 -28.29
CA LEU A 485 11.57 4.12 -27.11
C LEU A 485 11.69 2.60 -27.04
N LYS A 486 12.88 2.12 -26.68
CA LYS A 486 13.16 0.70 -26.46
C LYS A 486 13.15 0.38 -24.97
N PRO A 487 12.37 -0.61 -24.51
CA PRO A 487 12.37 -0.99 -23.12
C PRO A 487 13.68 -1.69 -22.73
N VAL A 488 14.19 -1.35 -21.55
CA VAL A 488 15.44 -1.91 -21.00
C VAL A 488 15.14 -3.02 -19.99
N VAL A 489 13.99 -2.96 -19.33
CA VAL A 489 13.58 -3.88 -18.27
C VAL A 489 12.18 -4.40 -18.57
N TYR A 490 11.94 -5.67 -18.30
CA TYR A 490 10.64 -6.33 -18.48
C TYR A 490 10.14 -6.86 -17.14
N THR A 491 8.82 -6.88 -16.98
CA THR A 491 8.15 -7.51 -15.84
C THR A 491 8.31 -9.03 -15.88
N ASN A 492 7.99 -9.71 -14.78
CA ASN A 492 7.95 -11.18 -14.76
C ASN A 492 6.99 -11.78 -15.80
N GLY A 493 5.96 -11.04 -16.23
CA GLY A 493 5.06 -11.44 -17.33
C GLY A 493 5.61 -11.17 -18.74
N GLY A 494 6.77 -10.52 -18.85
CA GLY A 494 7.40 -10.15 -20.12
C GLY A 494 6.86 -8.84 -20.73
N ALA A 495 5.93 -8.14 -20.09
CA ALA A 495 5.53 -6.79 -20.50
C ALA A 495 6.66 -5.77 -20.20
N PRO A 496 6.86 -4.73 -21.02
CA PRO A 496 7.77 -3.62 -20.73
C PRO A 496 7.53 -3.03 -19.33
N SER A 497 8.60 -2.80 -18.57
CA SER A 497 8.52 -2.25 -17.22
C SER A 497 8.53 -0.72 -17.25
N VAL A 498 7.64 -0.11 -16.47
CA VAL A 498 7.56 1.36 -16.25
C VAL A 498 7.77 1.70 -14.76
N THR A 499 8.66 0.95 -14.10
CA THR A 499 9.01 1.22 -12.69
C THR A 499 9.70 2.58 -12.53
N ALA A 500 9.71 3.11 -11.31
CA ALA A 500 10.40 4.36 -10.98
C ALA A 500 11.87 4.38 -11.44
N ALA A 501 12.58 3.24 -11.33
CA ALA A 501 13.96 3.13 -11.81
C ALA A 501 14.07 3.27 -13.35
N VAL A 502 13.13 2.68 -14.10
CA VAL A 502 13.09 2.83 -15.57
C VAL A 502 12.75 4.27 -15.94
N LEU A 503 11.71 4.85 -15.34
CA LEU A 503 11.31 6.24 -15.59
C LEU A 503 12.45 7.22 -15.27
N LYS A 504 13.17 7.02 -14.17
CA LYS A 504 14.36 7.81 -13.83
C LYS A 504 15.46 7.72 -14.88
N LYS A 505 15.72 6.53 -15.44
CA LYS A 505 16.72 6.35 -16.52
C LYS A 505 16.29 7.03 -17.82
N LEU A 506 14.99 6.99 -18.13
CA LEU A 506 14.42 7.64 -19.31
C LEU A 506 14.48 9.17 -19.18
N ALA A 507 14.04 9.71 -18.05
CA ALA A 507 13.96 11.14 -17.79
C ALA A 507 15.34 11.78 -17.57
N GLY A 508 16.21 11.11 -16.82
CA GLY A 508 17.42 11.72 -16.28
C GLY A 508 17.08 12.66 -15.11
N ASP A 509 17.80 13.78 -15.05
CA ASP A 509 17.56 14.90 -14.16
C ASP A 509 17.50 16.20 -14.98
N PRO A 510 16.36 16.45 -15.67
CA PRO A 510 16.24 17.58 -16.60
C PRO A 510 16.24 18.95 -15.89
N PHE A 511 16.05 18.98 -14.58
CA PHE A 511 16.02 20.20 -13.77
C PHE A 511 17.32 20.48 -13.01
N ALA A 512 18.34 19.64 -13.18
CA ALA A 512 19.68 19.89 -12.65
C ALA A 512 20.35 21.11 -13.32
N ASP A 513 21.37 21.66 -12.66
CA ASP A 513 22.23 22.69 -13.23
C ASP A 513 23.68 22.16 -13.40
N PRO A 514 24.16 21.91 -14.64
CA PRO A 514 23.40 21.96 -15.90
C PRO A 514 22.45 20.75 -16.07
N PRO A 515 21.41 20.85 -16.93
CA PRO A 515 20.44 19.77 -17.15
C PRO A 515 21.06 18.47 -17.62
N LYS A 516 20.59 17.34 -17.09
CA LYS A 516 21.08 16.00 -17.43
C LYS A 516 19.96 15.13 -17.98
N TYR A 517 19.73 15.15 -19.27
CA TYR A 517 18.66 14.35 -19.89
C TYR A 517 18.99 12.85 -19.94
N GLY A 518 17.96 12.03 -19.74
CA GLY A 518 18.06 10.57 -19.78
C GLY A 518 17.98 9.99 -21.19
N THR A 519 17.79 8.68 -21.27
CA THR A 519 17.80 7.95 -22.55
C THR A 519 16.60 8.28 -23.45
N ALA A 520 15.55 8.93 -22.92
CA ALA A 520 14.41 9.34 -23.72
C ALA A 520 14.69 10.56 -24.60
N TYR A 521 15.74 11.34 -24.30
CA TYR A 521 16.04 12.60 -25.00
C TYR A 521 16.12 12.45 -26.52
N GLY A 522 16.76 11.37 -27.00
CA GLY A 522 16.91 11.13 -28.44
C GLY A 522 15.60 10.84 -29.17
N SER A 523 14.56 10.37 -28.47
CA SER A 523 13.25 10.04 -29.08
C SER A 523 12.15 11.04 -28.73
N LEU A 524 12.20 11.66 -27.55
CA LEU A 524 11.12 12.50 -27.02
C LEU A 524 11.56 13.95 -26.73
N GLY A 525 12.82 14.29 -26.99
CA GLY A 525 13.37 15.63 -26.77
C GLY A 525 13.46 16.02 -25.29
N LYS A 526 13.66 17.32 -25.07
CA LYS A 526 13.73 17.93 -23.74
C LYS A 526 12.41 17.79 -22.99
N GLU A 527 11.32 18.17 -23.66
CA GLU A 527 9.96 18.22 -23.10
C GLU A 527 9.50 16.84 -22.66
N GLY A 528 9.85 15.79 -23.42
CA GLY A 528 9.57 14.41 -23.03
C GLY A 528 10.33 13.95 -21.80
N CYS A 529 11.60 14.33 -21.66
CA CYS A 529 12.36 14.05 -20.43
C CYS A 529 11.76 14.77 -19.21
N GLU A 530 11.33 16.03 -19.36
CA GLU A 530 10.66 16.80 -18.30
C GLU A 530 9.30 16.20 -17.91
N ALA A 531 8.51 15.74 -18.90
CA ALA A 531 7.24 15.08 -18.66
C ALA A 531 7.43 13.74 -17.92
N LEU A 532 8.43 12.93 -18.30
CA LEU A 532 8.75 11.69 -17.60
C LEU A 532 9.30 11.93 -16.19
N ALA A 533 10.04 13.02 -15.96
CA ALA A 533 10.43 13.45 -14.62
C ALA A 533 9.22 13.82 -13.76
N SER A 534 8.23 14.51 -14.34
CA SER A 534 6.95 14.80 -13.67
C SER A 534 6.17 13.51 -13.36
N LEU A 535 6.11 12.55 -14.28
CA LEU A 535 5.49 11.25 -14.04
C LEU A 535 6.16 10.47 -12.89
N LEU A 536 7.50 10.51 -12.82
CA LEU A 536 8.25 9.95 -11.71
C LEU A 536 7.93 10.65 -10.38
N ALA A 537 7.79 11.98 -10.41
CA ALA A 537 7.41 12.76 -9.23
C ALA A 537 6.00 12.40 -8.73
N ILE A 538 5.00 12.26 -9.62
CA ILE A 538 3.64 11.83 -9.25
C ILE A 538 3.69 10.54 -8.43
N GLY A 539 4.35 9.50 -8.92
CA GLY A 539 4.43 8.21 -8.22
C GLY A 539 5.17 8.30 -6.87
N SER A 540 6.20 9.13 -6.77
CA SER A 540 6.91 9.40 -5.52
C SER A 540 6.00 10.08 -4.50
N ILE A 541 5.24 11.10 -4.93
CA ILE A 541 4.33 11.86 -4.07
C ILE A 541 3.15 11.00 -3.63
N ASP A 542 2.56 10.22 -4.53
CA ASP A 542 1.51 9.25 -4.21
C ASP A 542 1.97 8.26 -3.14
N THR A 543 3.22 7.79 -3.25
CA THR A 543 3.83 6.94 -2.21
C THR A 543 3.93 7.67 -0.87
N MET A 544 4.35 8.94 -0.86
CA MET A 544 4.46 9.72 0.38
C MET A 544 3.10 9.92 1.06
N ILE A 545 2.07 10.25 0.27
CA ILE A 545 0.69 10.43 0.77
C ILE A 545 0.16 9.12 1.34
N ALA A 546 0.16 8.04 0.55
CA ALA A 546 -0.48 6.79 0.91
C ALA A 546 0.29 5.99 1.98
N THR A 547 1.61 6.16 2.07
CA THR A 547 2.46 5.37 2.99
C THR A 547 2.73 6.07 4.31
N PHE A 548 2.81 7.41 4.31
CA PHE A 548 3.23 8.17 5.48
C PHE A 548 2.18 9.18 5.93
N LEU A 549 1.80 10.13 5.07
CA LEU A 549 0.96 11.26 5.48
C LEU A 549 -0.43 10.82 5.94
N THR A 550 -1.17 10.11 5.08
CA THR A 550 -2.53 9.68 5.40
C THR A 550 -2.54 8.67 6.55
N PRO A 551 -1.70 7.60 6.57
CA PRO A 551 -1.69 6.67 7.69
C PRO A 551 -1.34 7.31 9.04
N LEU A 552 -0.34 8.19 9.11
CA LEU A 552 0.04 8.82 10.38
C LEU A 552 -1.11 9.66 10.95
N GLN A 553 -1.90 10.31 10.09
CA GLN A 553 -3.09 11.06 10.50
C GLN A 553 -4.25 10.13 10.93
N GLU A 554 -4.51 9.06 10.19
CA GLU A 554 -5.60 8.11 10.50
C GLU A 554 -5.34 7.28 11.77
N PHE A 555 -4.07 6.99 12.08
CA PHE A 555 -3.68 6.18 13.24
C PHE A 555 -3.35 7.01 14.49
N ALA A 556 -3.34 8.34 14.40
CA ALA A 556 -3.16 9.19 15.57
C ALA A 556 -4.41 9.13 16.46
N ASP A 557 -4.21 8.93 17.75
CA ASP A 557 -5.28 8.93 18.75
C ASP A 557 -5.74 10.36 19.12
N VAL A 558 -6.57 10.45 20.16
CA VAL A 558 -7.11 11.73 20.65
C VAL A 558 -6.01 12.68 21.16
N ASP A 559 -4.93 12.13 21.72
CA ASP A 559 -3.76 12.83 22.24
C ASP A 559 -2.67 13.03 21.17
N SER A 560 -3.01 12.72 19.90
CA SER A 560 -2.13 12.79 18.75
C SER A 560 -0.91 11.87 18.86
N ARG A 561 -1.09 10.69 19.47
CA ARG A 561 -0.08 9.63 19.56
C ARG A 561 -0.38 8.52 18.57
N VAL A 562 0.67 8.02 17.93
CA VAL A 562 0.60 6.92 16.97
C VAL A 562 1.17 5.66 17.61
N HIS A 563 0.34 4.62 17.69
CA HIS A 563 0.66 3.33 18.31
C HIS A 563 0.92 2.27 17.24
N CYS A 564 2.18 2.03 16.90
CA CYS A 564 2.52 0.96 15.97
C CYS A 564 2.62 -0.39 16.67
N ALA A 565 2.33 -1.49 15.96
CA ALA A 565 2.57 -2.84 16.48
C ALA A 565 3.99 -3.29 16.13
N LEU A 566 4.81 -3.53 17.14
CA LEU A 566 6.18 -4.03 17.06
C LEU A 566 6.20 -5.56 16.97
N ASN A 567 7.12 -6.09 16.19
CA ASN A 567 7.14 -7.51 15.84
C ASN A 567 8.56 -8.06 15.75
N LEU A 568 8.78 -9.18 16.45
CA LEU A 568 10.00 -10.00 16.39
C LEU A 568 9.97 -11.03 15.25
N ASN A 569 9.35 -10.69 14.11
CA ASN A 569 9.02 -11.65 13.05
C ASN A 569 10.14 -11.85 12.03
N THR A 570 11.17 -11.01 12.07
CA THR A 570 12.24 -11.06 11.06
C THR A 570 13.21 -12.20 11.37
N GLU A 571 13.74 -12.84 10.34
CA GLU A 571 14.67 -13.99 10.49
C GLU A 571 15.99 -13.60 11.15
N THR A 572 16.37 -12.32 11.09
CA THR A 572 17.55 -11.77 11.76
C THR A 572 17.25 -11.31 13.18
N GLY A 573 15.98 -11.21 13.58
CA GLY A 573 15.55 -10.72 14.88
C GLY A 573 15.43 -9.20 15.00
N ARG A 574 15.67 -8.43 13.93
CA ARG A 574 15.34 -7.00 13.90
C ARG A 574 13.84 -6.79 14.14
N LEU A 575 13.50 -5.71 14.85
CA LEU A 575 12.12 -5.28 14.98
C LEU A 575 11.56 -4.89 13.61
N SER A 576 10.28 -5.17 13.44
CA SER A 576 9.46 -4.64 12.36
C SER A 576 8.23 -3.99 12.97
N SER A 577 7.67 -3.00 12.28
CA SER A 577 6.48 -2.29 12.75
C SER A 577 5.38 -2.32 11.69
N ARG A 578 4.13 -2.26 12.13
CA ARG A 578 2.95 -2.23 11.25
C ARG A 578 1.81 -1.43 11.89
N LYS A 579 0.93 -0.91 11.03
CA LYS A 579 -0.28 -0.15 11.39
C LYS A 579 -0.02 1.08 12.29
N PRO A 580 0.79 2.07 11.87
CA PRO A 580 1.54 2.17 10.61
C PRO A 580 2.97 1.63 10.73
N ASN A 581 3.72 1.58 9.63
CA ASN A 581 5.12 1.13 9.64
C ASN A 581 6.07 2.31 9.98
N LEU A 582 6.40 2.47 11.26
CA LEU A 582 7.33 3.49 11.76
C LEU A 582 8.81 3.14 11.54
N GLN A 583 9.13 1.91 11.19
CA GLN A 583 10.51 1.48 10.88
C GLN A 583 10.99 1.97 9.50
N ASN A 584 10.07 2.28 8.57
CA ASN A 584 10.40 2.61 7.18
C ASN A 584 10.11 4.07 6.83
N GLN A 585 10.29 5.00 7.78
CA GLN A 585 10.10 6.43 7.53
C GLN A 585 11.15 6.94 6.53
N PRO A 586 10.81 7.91 5.66
CA PRO A 586 11.74 8.39 4.65
C PRO A 586 13.04 8.87 5.29
N ALA A 587 14.18 8.53 4.68
CA ALA A 587 15.47 9.09 5.08
C ALA A 587 15.49 10.60 4.79
N LEU A 588 16.22 11.39 5.58
CA LEU A 588 16.22 12.85 5.49
C LEU A 588 16.45 13.36 4.07
N GLU A 589 17.38 12.75 3.33
CA GLU A 589 17.71 13.14 1.95
C GLU A 589 16.62 12.81 0.92
N LYS A 590 15.65 11.97 1.31
CA LYS A 590 14.49 11.57 0.49
C LYS A 590 13.17 12.11 1.03
N ASP A 591 13.19 12.72 2.21
CA ASP A 591 12.01 13.24 2.88
C ASP A 591 11.66 14.63 2.32
N LYS A 592 11.14 14.64 1.08
CA LYS A 592 10.75 15.86 0.36
C LYS A 592 9.85 16.77 1.20
N TYR A 593 9.00 16.16 2.02
CA TYR A 593 7.94 16.83 2.76
C TYR A 593 8.25 16.96 4.26
N LYS A 594 9.48 16.63 4.69
CA LYS A 594 9.92 16.71 6.10
C LYS A 594 8.94 16.03 7.07
N ILE A 595 8.43 14.86 6.70
CA ILE A 595 7.49 14.05 7.50
C ILE A 595 8.00 13.85 8.93
N ARG A 596 9.32 13.70 9.12
CA ARG A 596 9.92 13.55 10.45
C ARG A 596 9.68 14.74 11.39
N GLN A 597 9.42 15.95 10.86
CA GLN A 597 9.14 17.15 11.67
C GLN A 597 7.81 17.01 12.43
N ALA A 598 6.89 16.18 11.93
CA ALA A 598 5.62 15.90 12.59
C ALA A 598 5.80 15.14 13.91
N PHE A 599 6.87 14.36 14.05
CA PHE A 599 7.14 13.59 15.26
C PHE A 599 7.74 14.52 16.30
N GLN A 600 6.98 14.78 17.37
CA GLN A 600 7.29 15.82 18.34
C GLN A 600 7.26 15.28 19.77
N SER A 601 8.01 15.88 20.69
CA SER A 601 7.77 15.71 22.12
C SER A 601 6.47 16.38 22.55
N SER A 602 5.95 15.97 23.71
CA SER A 602 4.85 16.63 24.41
C SER A 602 5.32 17.99 24.97
N PRO A 603 4.39 18.92 25.24
CA PRO A 603 4.75 20.21 25.85
C PRO A 603 5.53 20.03 27.17
N GLY A 604 6.62 20.78 27.35
CA GLY A 604 7.51 20.66 28.51
C GLY A 604 8.55 19.54 28.43
N ASN A 605 8.55 18.76 27.33
CA ASN A 605 9.50 17.68 27.10
C ASN A 605 10.42 17.93 25.91
N ASN A 606 11.56 17.25 25.87
CA ASN A 606 12.44 17.09 24.72
C ASN A 606 12.44 15.65 24.21
N LEU A 607 12.94 15.46 22.98
CA LEU A 607 13.30 14.15 22.47
C LEU A 607 14.80 13.90 22.66
N ILE A 608 15.13 12.70 23.12
CA ILE A 608 16.46 12.12 22.91
C ILE A 608 16.36 11.21 21.71
N VAL A 609 17.21 11.46 20.72
CA VAL A 609 17.35 10.60 19.54
C VAL A 609 18.82 10.20 19.46
N ALA A 610 19.07 8.90 19.62
CA ALA A 610 20.42 8.35 19.70
C ALA A 610 20.56 7.14 18.76
N ASP A 611 21.59 7.13 17.93
CA ASP A 611 21.80 6.18 16.83
C ASP A 611 23.22 5.62 16.86
N TYR A 612 23.36 4.32 16.60
CA TYR A 612 24.69 3.72 16.52
C TYR A 612 25.41 4.10 15.23
N GLY A 613 26.61 4.67 15.36
CA GLY A 613 27.48 4.98 14.23
C GLY A 613 28.01 3.72 13.56
N GLN A 614 27.43 3.34 12.41
CA GLN A 614 27.87 2.20 11.56
C GLN A 614 27.97 0.86 12.31
N LEU A 615 26.97 0.54 13.16
CA LEU A 615 26.96 -0.65 14.02
C LEU A 615 27.38 -1.93 13.30
N GLU A 616 26.73 -2.26 12.17
CA GLU A 616 27.02 -3.49 11.41
C GLU A 616 28.49 -3.62 10.98
N LEU A 617 29.16 -2.52 10.65
CA LEU A 617 30.57 -2.54 10.24
C LEU A 617 31.51 -2.67 11.43
N ARG A 618 31.17 -2.09 12.60
CA ARG A 618 31.92 -2.28 13.85
C ARG A 618 31.82 -3.73 14.34
N LEU A 619 30.64 -4.33 14.19
CA LEU A 619 30.43 -5.75 14.47
C LEU A 619 31.20 -6.63 13.51
N LEU A 620 31.18 -6.32 12.21
CA LEU A 620 32.00 -7.06 11.25
C LEU A 620 33.49 -6.99 11.60
N ALA A 621 33.99 -5.79 11.96
CA ALA A 621 35.39 -5.61 12.37
C ALA A 621 35.75 -6.48 13.60
N SER A 622 34.91 -6.46 14.63
CA SER A 622 35.14 -7.21 15.88
C SER A 622 34.97 -8.72 15.67
N LEU A 623 33.90 -9.17 15.00
CA LEU A 623 33.62 -10.59 14.74
C LEU A 623 34.72 -11.27 13.91
N THR A 624 35.40 -10.50 13.07
CA THR A 624 36.45 -11.02 12.19
C THR A 624 37.86 -10.70 12.69
N GLU A 625 37.98 -9.98 13.82
CA GLU A 625 39.25 -9.45 14.31
C GLU A 625 40.06 -8.72 13.22
N CYS A 626 39.36 -8.03 12.30
CA CYS A 626 40.00 -7.47 11.10
C CYS A 626 40.80 -6.23 11.47
N LYS A 627 42.12 -6.39 11.51
CA LYS A 627 43.09 -5.37 11.93
C LYS A 627 42.92 -4.04 11.19
N SER A 628 42.76 -4.10 9.87
CA SER A 628 42.56 -2.90 9.04
C SER A 628 41.31 -2.14 9.43
N MET A 629 40.19 -2.85 9.67
CA MET A 629 38.93 -2.22 10.07
C MET A 629 38.98 -1.68 11.50
N ILE A 630 39.55 -2.45 12.45
CA ILE A 630 39.72 -2.03 13.84
C ILE A 630 40.56 -0.74 13.91
N THR A 631 41.73 -0.74 13.26
CA THR A 631 42.61 0.44 13.17
C THR A 631 41.87 1.63 12.57
N ALA A 632 41.09 1.42 11.51
CA ALA A 632 40.34 2.48 10.85
C ALA A 632 39.26 3.09 11.76
N PHE A 633 38.61 2.28 12.62
CA PHE A 633 37.64 2.80 13.59
C PHE A 633 38.30 3.47 14.80
N GLU A 634 39.41 2.93 15.30
CA GLU A 634 40.19 3.53 16.39
C GLU A 634 40.81 4.87 16.00
N SER A 635 41.20 5.00 14.73
CA SER A 635 41.73 6.26 14.18
C SER A 635 40.66 7.36 14.07
N GLY A 636 39.38 7.04 14.24
CA GLY A 636 38.28 7.99 14.12
C GLY A 636 37.86 8.32 12.68
N GLY A 637 36.91 9.24 12.60
CA GLY A 637 36.32 9.84 11.39
C GLY A 637 35.68 8.88 10.39
N ASP A 638 35.68 9.24 9.11
CA ASP A 638 34.78 8.64 8.12
C ASP A 638 35.34 7.34 7.52
N PHE A 639 34.86 6.20 8.02
CA PHE A 639 35.25 4.87 7.59
C PHE A 639 35.13 4.64 6.07
N HIS A 640 34.13 5.23 5.42
CA HIS A 640 33.92 5.11 3.98
C HIS A 640 34.97 5.86 3.16
N SER A 641 35.43 7.02 3.63
CA SER A 641 36.51 7.79 3.03
C SER A 641 37.83 7.05 3.12
N ARG A 642 38.12 6.42 4.27
CA ARG A 642 39.29 5.54 4.44
C ARG A 642 39.23 4.35 3.48
N THR A 643 38.04 3.76 3.29
CA THR A 643 37.85 2.69 2.30
C THR A 643 38.07 3.20 0.87
N ALA A 644 37.60 4.40 0.53
CA ALA A 644 37.83 4.99 -0.79
C ALA A 644 39.32 5.26 -1.07
N LEU A 645 40.07 5.69 -0.05
CA LEU A 645 41.54 5.85 -0.10
C LEU A 645 42.25 4.53 -0.45
N ASP A 646 41.72 3.39 0.00
CA ASP A 646 42.24 2.06 -0.33
C ASP A 646 41.86 1.59 -1.74
N MET A 647 40.71 2.03 -2.23
CA MET A 647 40.16 1.60 -3.53
C MET A 647 40.77 2.36 -4.71
N PHE A 648 41.04 3.66 -4.53
CA PHE A 648 41.38 4.57 -5.63
C PHE A 648 42.75 5.21 -5.43
N ASP A 649 43.72 4.79 -6.26
CA ASP A 649 45.12 5.22 -6.13
C ASP A 649 45.28 6.74 -6.31
N TYR A 650 44.52 7.35 -7.22
CA TYR A 650 44.53 8.80 -7.45
C TYR A 650 43.99 9.62 -6.27
N ILE A 651 43.10 9.04 -5.44
CA ILE A 651 42.65 9.70 -4.20
C ILE A 651 43.77 9.67 -3.18
N ARG A 652 44.45 8.52 -3.07
CA ARG A 652 45.60 8.35 -2.18
C ARG A 652 46.71 9.35 -2.48
N GLU A 653 47.09 9.51 -3.74
CA GLU A 653 48.09 10.49 -4.16
C GLU A 653 47.72 11.93 -3.71
N LYS A 654 46.43 12.28 -3.78
CA LYS A 654 45.93 13.62 -3.40
C LYS A 654 45.89 13.84 -1.90
N VAL A 655 45.58 12.81 -1.13
CA VAL A 655 45.64 12.84 0.34
C VAL A 655 47.10 12.89 0.80
N ASP A 656 47.97 12.06 0.23
CA ASP A 656 49.40 12.02 0.56
C ASP A 656 50.11 13.34 0.22
N ALA A 657 49.69 14.02 -0.85
CA ALA A 657 50.16 15.36 -1.21
C ALA A 657 49.62 16.49 -0.31
N GLY A 658 48.72 16.18 0.64
CA GLY A 658 48.08 17.17 1.51
C GLY A 658 47.11 18.12 0.79
N GLU A 659 46.68 17.78 -0.43
CA GLU A 659 45.71 18.56 -1.19
C GLU A 659 44.27 18.33 -0.69
N VAL A 660 44.01 17.15 -0.12
CA VAL A 660 42.70 16.69 0.33
C VAL A 660 42.84 16.09 1.74
N LEU A 661 41.94 16.46 2.64
CA LEU A 661 41.95 15.98 4.01
C LEU A 661 41.05 14.75 4.16
N LEU A 662 41.46 13.77 4.94
CA LEU A 662 40.57 12.67 5.32
C LEU A 662 39.53 13.15 6.34
N GLU A 663 39.97 13.95 7.31
CA GLU A 663 39.21 14.35 8.49
C GLU A 663 39.56 15.77 8.90
N TRP A 664 38.63 16.43 9.59
CA TRP A 664 38.82 17.78 10.12
C TRP A 664 38.03 17.96 11.41
N ASP A 665 38.67 18.64 12.37
CA ASP A 665 38.09 19.00 13.65
C ASP A 665 37.44 20.38 13.53
N TYR A 666 36.11 20.40 13.40
CA TYR A 666 35.35 21.64 13.22
C TYR A 666 35.38 22.57 14.44
N SER A 667 35.84 22.11 15.60
CA SER A 667 36.10 23.02 16.74
C SER A 667 37.21 24.04 16.41
N LYS A 668 38.03 23.76 15.39
CA LYS A 668 39.11 24.62 14.90
C LYS A 668 38.68 25.53 13.73
N GLY A 669 37.38 25.62 13.44
CA GLY A 669 36.83 26.40 12.33
C GLY A 669 36.67 25.58 11.05
N ASP A 670 36.58 26.25 9.90
CA ASP A 670 36.39 25.61 8.60
C ASP A 670 37.67 24.91 8.11
N PRO A 671 37.54 23.79 7.36
CA PRO A 671 38.69 23.05 6.88
C PRO A 671 39.51 23.86 5.86
N PRO A 672 40.85 23.93 5.99
CA PRO A 672 41.72 24.72 5.10
C PRO A 672 41.87 24.12 3.70
N LYS A 673 41.43 22.87 3.54
CA LYS A 673 41.47 22.06 2.32
C LYS A 673 40.21 21.19 2.28
N PRO A 674 39.71 20.84 1.09
CA PRO A 674 38.49 20.03 0.99
C PRO A 674 38.69 18.65 1.63
N LEU A 675 37.63 18.13 2.26
CA LEU A 675 37.64 16.76 2.75
C LEU A 675 37.38 15.79 1.60
N LEU A 676 37.92 14.57 1.70
CA LEU A 676 37.70 13.49 0.74
C LEU A 676 36.20 13.25 0.54
N LYS A 677 35.43 13.24 1.63
CA LYS A 677 33.98 13.02 1.61
C LYS A 677 33.22 14.05 0.76
N ASP A 678 33.78 15.26 0.61
CA ASP A 678 33.17 16.38 -0.09
C ASP A 678 33.66 16.43 -1.56
N LEU A 679 34.98 16.35 -1.79
CA LEU A 679 35.55 16.42 -3.14
C LEU A 679 35.35 15.13 -3.95
N TYR A 680 35.44 13.97 -3.30
CA TYR A 680 35.31 12.63 -3.90
C TYR A 680 34.04 11.91 -3.39
N ALA A 681 32.94 12.65 -3.31
CA ALA A 681 31.66 12.14 -2.81
C ALA A 681 31.15 10.92 -3.60
N SER A 682 31.43 10.85 -4.90
CA SER A 682 31.08 9.72 -5.78
C SER A 682 31.82 8.44 -5.38
N GLU A 683 33.14 8.53 -5.20
CA GLU A 683 34.02 7.43 -4.84
C GLU A 683 33.76 6.96 -3.41
N ARG A 684 33.56 7.90 -2.49
CA ARG A 684 33.09 7.59 -1.13
C ARG A 684 31.76 6.84 -1.18
N ARG A 685 30.82 7.21 -2.06
CA ARG A 685 29.55 6.50 -2.24
C ARG A 685 29.77 5.08 -2.77
N LYS A 686 30.68 4.88 -3.73
CA LYS A 686 31.07 3.53 -4.20
C LYS A 686 31.64 2.69 -3.06
N ALA A 687 32.53 3.24 -2.25
CA ALA A 687 33.10 2.60 -1.07
C ALA A 687 32.05 2.29 0.01
N LYS A 688 31.10 3.20 0.26
CA LYS A 688 29.95 2.97 1.13
C LYS A 688 29.12 1.79 0.63
N THR A 689 28.75 1.78 -0.65
CA THR A 689 28.04 0.67 -1.28
C THR A 689 28.80 -0.64 -1.13
N LEU A 690 30.13 -0.64 -1.30
CA LEU A 690 30.97 -1.82 -1.12
C LEU A 690 30.89 -2.37 0.30
N ASN A 691 31.16 -1.52 1.30
CA ASN A 691 31.24 -1.91 2.71
C ASN A 691 29.94 -2.55 3.17
N PHE A 692 28.79 -1.97 2.82
CA PHE A 692 27.50 -2.57 3.15
C PHE A 692 27.26 -3.85 2.33
N SER A 693 27.55 -3.84 1.02
CA SER A 693 27.28 -4.99 0.13
C SER A 693 28.06 -6.26 0.47
N ILE A 694 29.23 -6.15 1.08
CA ILE A 694 30.07 -7.29 1.47
C ILE A 694 29.43 -8.07 2.62
N ALA A 695 28.80 -7.40 3.59
CA ALA A 695 28.02 -8.06 4.63
C ALA A 695 26.83 -8.85 4.05
N TYR A 696 26.35 -8.48 2.85
CA TYR A 696 25.26 -9.15 2.13
C TYR A 696 25.73 -10.16 1.07
N GLY A 697 27.06 -10.33 0.89
CA GLY A 697 27.63 -11.25 -0.10
C GLY A 697 27.28 -10.92 -1.55
N LYS A 698 27.23 -9.62 -1.90
CA LYS A 698 26.96 -9.17 -3.28
C LYS A 698 28.11 -9.57 -4.23
N THR A 699 27.78 -9.90 -5.47
CA THR A 699 28.77 -10.28 -6.49
C THR A 699 29.35 -9.07 -7.21
N ALA A 700 30.51 -9.23 -7.85
CA ALA A 700 31.11 -8.17 -8.67
C ALA A 700 30.18 -7.68 -9.78
N TYR A 701 29.38 -8.57 -10.38
CA TYR A 701 28.33 -8.17 -11.33
C TYR A 701 27.27 -7.25 -10.71
N GLY A 702 26.82 -7.55 -9.48
CA GLY A 702 25.89 -6.67 -8.79
C GLY A 702 26.51 -5.32 -8.46
N LEU A 703 27.81 -5.29 -8.13
CA LEU A 703 28.55 -4.05 -7.85
C LEU A 703 28.80 -3.23 -9.13
N SER A 704 29.06 -3.87 -10.26
CA SER A 704 29.24 -3.15 -11.54
C SER A 704 27.97 -2.41 -11.96
N GLU A 705 26.80 -3.00 -11.73
CA GLU A 705 25.51 -2.32 -11.97
C GLU A 705 25.30 -1.12 -11.04
N ASP A 706 25.60 -1.27 -9.74
CA ASP A 706 25.46 -0.18 -8.76
C ASP A 706 26.41 1.00 -9.02
N TRP A 707 27.64 0.70 -9.45
CA TRP A 707 28.68 1.69 -9.67
C TRP A 707 28.68 2.28 -11.08
N GLY A 708 27.96 1.65 -12.03
CA GLY A 708 27.97 2.04 -13.43
C GLY A 708 29.34 1.85 -14.09
N VAL A 709 30.07 0.79 -13.71
CA VAL A 709 31.43 0.49 -14.19
C VAL A 709 31.48 -0.85 -14.92
N SER A 710 32.61 -1.16 -15.55
CA SER A 710 32.81 -2.49 -16.15
C SER A 710 32.86 -3.59 -15.07
N LYS A 711 32.48 -4.81 -15.44
CA LYS A 711 32.59 -5.97 -14.53
C LYS A 711 34.04 -6.17 -14.03
N GLN A 712 35.02 -5.97 -14.91
CA GLN A 712 36.44 -6.11 -14.56
C GLN A 712 36.86 -5.07 -13.52
N GLU A 713 36.48 -3.80 -13.73
CA GLU A 713 36.79 -2.72 -12.77
C GLU A 713 36.16 -3.00 -11.40
N ALA A 714 34.94 -3.56 -11.39
CA ALA A 714 34.30 -3.96 -10.14
C ALA A 714 35.01 -5.13 -9.45
N GLU A 715 35.51 -6.10 -10.22
CA GLU A 715 36.32 -7.22 -9.72
C GLU A 715 37.65 -6.72 -9.12
N ASP A 716 38.32 -5.78 -9.78
CA ASP A 716 39.60 -5.23 -9.33
C ASP A 716 39.44 -4.45 -8.01
N MET A 717 38.41 -3.60 -7.91
CA MET A 717 38.09 -2.88 -6.66
C MET A 717 37.74 -3.84 -5.51
N LEU A 718 36.94 -4.88 -5.80
CA LEU A 718 36.59 -5.90 -4.81
C LEU A 718 37.83 -6.67 -4.34
N LYS A 719 38.75 -6.99 -5.26
CA LYS A 719 40.01 -7.65 -4.94
C LYS A 719 40.87 -6.80 -4.01
N LYS A 720 41.08 -5.51 -4.32
CA LYS A 720 41.83 -4.58 -3.45
C LYS A 720 41.26 -4.54 -2.03
N TRP A 721 39.93 -4.53 -1.90
CA TRP A 721 39.27 -4.50 -0.60
C TRP A 721 39.55 -5.76 0.23
N TYR A 722 39.45 -6.95 -0.37
CA TYR A 722 39.72 -8.23 0.32
C TYR A 722 41.21 -8.46 0.59
N ASP A 723 42.10 -8.00 -0.29
CA ASP A 723 43.55 -8.09 -0.07
C ASP A 723 43.95 -7.30 1.19
N ALA A 724 43.30 -6.16 1.46
CA ALA A 724 43.49 -5.37 2.67
C ALA A 724 42.77 -5.93 3.91
N ARG A 725 41.84 -6.87 3.75
CA ARG A 725 40.94 -7.39 4.80
C ARG A 725 40.81 -8.94 4.71
N PRO A 726 41.93 -9.69 4.74
CA PRO A 726 41.92 -11.13 4.55
C PRO A 726 41.12 -11.88 5.62
N GLU A 727 41.06 -11.35 6.85
CA GLU A 727 40.32 -11.96 7.97
C GLU A 727 38.81 -12.03 7.69
N VAL A 728 38.26 -10.97 7.07
CA VAL A 728 36.84 -10.97 6.66
C VAL A 728 36.56 -12.08 5.66
N ARG A 729 37.44 -12.26 4.67
CA ARG A 729 37.29 -13.31 3.66
C ARG A 729 37.31 -14.70 4.29
N LYS A 730 38.29 -14.93 5.16
CA LYS A 730 38.44 -16.20 5.90
C LYS A 730 37.17 -16.51 6.70
N TRP A 731 36.70 -15.56 7.50
CA TRP A 731 35.48 -15.71 8.28
C TRP A 731 34.24 -16.00 7.41
N GLN A 732 34.09 -15.34 6.26
CA GLN A 732 32.98 -15.64 5.35
C GLN A 732 33.04 -17.05 4.77
N GLU A 733 34.23 -17.56 4.46
CA GLU A 733 34.44 -18.92 3.96
C GLU A 733 34.09 -19.95 5.05
N GLU A 734 34.57 -19.76 6.28
CA GLU A 734 34.27 -20.61 7.45
C GLU A 734 32.78 -20.59 7.83
N THR A 735 32.14 -19.42 7.77
CA THR A 735 30.71 -19.27 8.05
C THR A 735 29.85 -19.98 6.99
N LYS A 736 30.25 -19.90 5.72
CA LYS A 736 29.59 -20.65 4.63
C LYS A 736 29.79 -22.16 4.79
N GLU A 737 30.99 -22.60 5.17
CA GLU A 737 31.28 -24.00 5.43
C GLU A 737 30.42 -24.56 6.57
N THR A 738 30.35 -23.84 7.69
CA THR A 738 29.48 -24.19 8.82
C THR A 738 28.03 -24.34 8.37
N ALA A 739 27.51 -23.40 7.57
CA ALA A 739 26.16 -23.47 7.04
C ALA A 739 25.95 -24.66 6.09
N ARG A 740 26.94 -25.04 5.27
CA ARG A 740 26.85 -26.26 4.43
C ARG A 740 26.85 -27.53 5.26
N ASN A 741 27.70 -27.60 6.28
CA ASN A 741 27.89 -28.82 7.07
C ASN A 741 26.72 -29.05 8.04
N HIS A 742 26.24 -27.99 8.68
CA HIS A 742 25.26 -28.10 9.76
C HIS A 742 23.88 -27.52 9.41
N GLY A 743 23.74 -26.79 8.30
CA GLY A 743 22.48 -26.19 7.91
C GLY A 743 22.02 -25.05 8.84
N ILE A 744 22.93 -24.43 9.60
CA ILE A 744 22.61 -23.38 10.59
C ILE A 744 23.65 -22.25 10.57
N THR A 745 23.28 -21.09 11.13
CA THR A 745 24.18 -20.00 11.54
C THR A 745 23.72 -19.41 12.88
N ARG A 746 24.55 -18.61 13.55
CA ARG A 746 24.22 -17.98 14.84
C ARG A 746 24.49 -16.47 14.86
N THR A 747 23.75 -15.74 15.68
CA THR A 747 24.03 -14.31 15.97
C THR A 747 25.15 -14.14 16.99
N LEU A 748 25.52 -12.88 17.29
CA LEU A 748 26.51 -12.55 18.31
C LEU A 748 26.12 -13.10 19.69
N MET A 749 24.85 -12.98 20.09
CA MET A 749 24.33 -13.61 21.30
C MET A 749 23.92 -15.06 21.09
N GLY A 750 24.41 -15.76 20.06
CA GLY A 750 24.20 -17.20 19.91
C GLY A 750 22.80 -17.63 19.47
N ARG A 751 21.89 -16.72 19.09
CA ARG A 751 20.56 -17.11 18.57
C ARG A 751 20.71 -17.88 17.27
N TYR A 752 19.95 -18.95 17.13
CA TYR A 752 20.00 -19.83 15.98
C TYR A 752 19.19 -19.29 14.80
N ARG A 753 19.73 -19.48 13.58
CA ARG A 753 18.98 -19.39 12.33
C ARG A 753 19.18 -20.66 11.52
N ASP A 754 18.07 -21.36 11.28
CA ASP A 754 18.07 -22.56 10.45
C ASP A 754 18.13 -22.18 8.96
N LEU A 755 19.05 -22.80 8.25
CA LEU A 755 19.37 -22.57 6.85
C LEU A 755 19.41 -23.90 6.06
N PRO A 756 18.32 -24.69 6.04
CA PRO A 756 18.30 -25.98 5.34
C PRO A 756 18.61 -25.86 3.84
N GLY A 757 18.33 -24.69 3.25
CA GLY A 757 18.68 -24.39 1.86
C GLY A 757 20.19 -24.44 1.58
N ALA A 758 21.06 -24.29 2.58
CA ALA A 758 22.52 -24.34 2.42
C ALA A 758 23.03 -25.72 2.01
N GLN A 759 22.27 -26.78 2.32
CA GLN A 759 22.54 -28.17 1.95
C GLN A 759 21.86 -28.59 0.63
N SER A 760 21.14 -27.66 -0.02
CA SER A 760 20.44 -27.95 -1.27
C SER A 760 21.41 -28.19 -2.42
N ARG A 761 21.10 -29.17 -3.26
CA ARG A 761 21.80 -29.37 -4.56
C ARG A 761 21.50 -28.26 -5.57
N GLN A 762 20.44 -27.48 -5.37
CA GLN A 762 20.08 -26.39 -6.27
C GLN A 762 20.91 -25.15 -5.95
N MET A 763 21.81 -24.78 -6.87
CA MET A 763 22.75 -23.65 -6.70
C MET A 763 22.08 -22.33 -6.32
N ARG A 764 20.87 -22.04 -6.85
CA ARG A 764 20.13 -20.82 -6.51
C ARG A 764 19.67 -20.80 -5.05
N ILE A 765 19.16 -21.93 -4.55
CA ILE A 765 18.67 -22.07 -3.18
C ILE A 765 19.86 -22.06 -2.21
N ALA A 766 20.91 -22.84 -2.51
CA ALA A 766 22.14 -22.86 -1.75
C ALA A 766 22.78 -21.46 -1.68
N GLY A 767 22.91 -20.77 -2.82
CA GLY A 767 23.47 -19.43 -2.87
C GLY A 767 22.71 -18.41 -2.03
N ALA A 768 21.37 -18.51 -1.95
CA ALA A 768 20.58 -17.63 -1.08
C ALA A 768 20.83 -17.91 0.41
N ALA A 769 20.85 -19.18 0.81
CA ALA A 769 21.14 -19.58 2.19
C ALA A 769 22.57 -19.24 2.62
N LEU A 770 23.56 -19.38 1.74
CA LEU A 770 24.96 -19.01 2.01
C LEU A 770 25.19 -17.50 2.13
N ARG A 771 24.36 -16.67 1.49
CA ARG A 771 24.38 -15.22 1.75
C ARG A 771 23.73 -14.91 3.10
N ALA A 772 22.63 -15.57 3.41
CA ALA A 772 21.98 -15.45 4.70
C ALA A 772 22.91 -15.87 5.87
N SER A 773 23.76 -16.88 5.68
CA SER A 773 24.71 -17.32 6.72
C SER A 773 25.72 -16.24 7.10
N ILE A 774 26.17 -15.41 6.14
CA ILE A 774 27.07 -14.27 6.38
C ILE A 774 26.33 -13.09 7.02
N ASN A 775 25.12 -12.81 6.52
CA ASN A 775 24.38 -11.64 6.96
C ASN A 775 23.83 -11.78 8.39
N THR A 776 23.46 -13.01 8.81
CA THR A 776 22.81 -13.24 10.11
C THR A 776 23.67 -12.85 11.32
N PRO A 777 24.95 -13.27 11.41
CA PRO A 777 25.81 -12.86 12.53
C PRO A 777 25.89 -11.34 12.70
N ILE A 778 25.96 -10.61 11.59
CA ILE A 778 26.13 -9.15 11.59
C ILE A 778 24.81 -8.45 11.90
N GLN A 779 23.78 -8.66 11.06
CA GLN A 779 22.51 -7.96 11.17
C GLN A 779 21.70 -8.43 12.40
N GLY A 780 21.80 -9.73 12.72
CA GLY A 780 21.20 -10.28 13.93
C GLY A 780 21.98 -9.88 15.18
N GLY A 781 23.31 -9.75 15.11
CA GLY A 781 24.11 -9.19 16.20
C GLY A 781 23.79 -7.72 16.47
N ALA A 782 23.54 -6.92 15.44
CA ALA A 782 23.05 -5.55 15.59
C ALA A 782 21.68 -5.50 16.29
N ALA A 783 20.77 -6.41 15.93
CA ALA A 783 19.48 -6.55 16.61
C ALA A 783 19.65 -6.98 18.09
N ASP A 784 20.59 -7.87 18.38
CA ASP A 784 20.91 -8.29 19.75
C ASP A 784 21.41 -7.12 20.60
N ILE A 785 22.31 -6.29 20.06
CA ILE A 785 22.82 -5.09 20.71
C ILE A 785 21.71 -4.06 20.96
N ALA A 786 20.89 -3.78 19.95
CA ALA A 786 19.77 -2.84 20.09
C ALA A 786 18.77 -3.34 21.16
N MET A 787 18.48 -4.64 21.19
CA MET A 787 17.64 -5.27 22.21
C MET A 787 18.21 -5.08 23.61
N MET A 788 19.51 -5.34 23.82
CA MET A 788 20.14 -5.19 25.13
C MET A 788 20.22 -3.72 25.58
N ALA A 789 20.51 -2.80 24.66
CA ALA A 789 20.47 -1.37 24.95
C ALA A 789 19.07 -0.92 25.39
N MET A 790 18.02 -1.34 24.69
CA MET A 790 16.63 -1.03 25.07
C MET A 790 16.26 -1.59 26.44
N ASN A 791 16.68 -2.83 26.75
CA ASN A 791 16.47 -3.41 28.09
C ASN A 791 17.18 -2.60 29.17
N LYS A 792 18.43 -2.17 28.96
CA LYS A 792 19.17 -1.33 29.91
C LYS A 792 18.52 0.04 30.08
N ILE A 793 18.14 0.69 28.98
CA ILE A 793 17.43 1.98 28.99
C ILE A 793 16.13 1.86 29.80
N ASN A 794 15.27 0.89 29.49
CA ASN A 794 13.97 0.77 30.14
C ASN A 794 14.06 0.32 31.61
N SER A 795 15.13 -0.39 31.99
CA SER A 795 15.36 -0.81 33.38
C SER A 795 16.13 0.21 34.22
N SER A 796 16.76 1.23 33.61
CA SER A 796 17.55 2.25 34.30
C SER A 796 16.72 3.00 35.35
N PRO A 797 17.04 2.87 36.65
CA PRO A 797 16.38 3.65 37.69
C PRO A 797 16.60 5.15 37.50
N LYS A 798 17.82 5.54 37.10
CA LYS A 798 18.18 6.94 36.87
C LYS A 798 17.31 7.58 35.78
N LEU A 799 17.08 6.91 34.65
CA LEU A 799 16.20 7.46 33.61
C LEU A 799 14.75 7.60 34.09
N LYS A 800 14.26 6.63 34.88
CA LYS A 800 12.91 6.69 35.47
C LYS A 800 12.80 7.87 36.45
N ASP A 801 13.78 8.06 37.31
CA ASP A 801 13.83 9.16 38.28
C ASP A 801 13.89 10.54 37.59
N LEU A 802 14.60 10.62 36.45
CA LEU A 802 14.68 11.82 35.62
C LEU A 802 13.42 12.06 34.76
N GLY A 803 12.48 11.12 34.72
CA GLY A 803 11.22 11.22 33.97
C GLY A 803 11.31 10.83 32.49
N TRP A 804 12.34 10.09 32.07
CA TRP A 804 12.57 9.73 30.67
C TRP A 804 12.04 8.35 30.32
N ILE A 805 11.30 8.27 29.20
CA ILE A 805 10.66 7.04 28.72
C ILE A 805 11.10 6.68 27.30
N LEU A 806 11.35 5.39 27.06
CA LEU A 806 11.60 4.86 25.73
C LEU A 806 10.30 4.78 24.93
N LEU A 807 10.26 5.42 23.76
CA LEU A 807 9.09 5.49 22.90
C LEU A 807 9.17 4.56 21.69
N LEU A 808 10.27 4.64 20.94
CA LEU A 808 10.40 3.99 19.65
C LEU A 808 11.84 3.57 19.39
N GLN A 809 11.97 2.54 18.58
CA GLN A 809 13.23 2.10 18.00
C GLN A 809 13.03 2.11 16.48
N VAL A 810 13.98 2.66 15.73
CA VAL A 810 14.00 2.69 14.26
C VAL A 810 15.39 2.32 13.78
N HIS A 811 15.54 1.24 13.02
CA HIS A 811 16.85 0.75 12.54
C HIS A 811 17.86 0.45 13.66
N ASP A 812 18.83 1.33 13.91
CA ASP A 812 19.83 1.22 14.99
C ASP A 812 19.67 2.41 15.98
N GLU A 813 18.59 3.19 15.83
CA GLU A 813 18.26 4.36 16.63
C GLU A 813 17.19 4.05 17.68
N VAL A 814 17.29 4.72 18.83
CA VAL A 814 16.27 4.81 19.86
C VAL A 814 15.79 6.24 20.02
N MET A 815 14.50 6.37 20.35
CA MET A 815 13.83 7.63 20.64
C MET A 815 13.22 7.58 22.03
N LEU A 816 13.59 8.55 22.86
CA LEU A 816 13.04 8.75 24.20
C LEU A 816 12.41 10.13 24.31
N GLU A 817 11.51 10.27 25.27
CA GLU A 817 10.83 11.53 25.62
C GLU A 817 10.91 11.75 27.12
N GLY A 818 11.15 12.99 27.55
CA GLY A 818 11.19 13.36 28.97
C GLY A 818 11.41 14.87 29.19
N PRO A 819 11.45 15.32 30.45
CA PRO A 819 11.52 16.73 30.81
C PRO A 819 12.73 17.45 30.22
N GLU A 820 12.54 18.69 29.79
CA GLU A 820 13.60 19.52 29.21
C GLU A 820 14.76 19.76 30.16
N GLU A 821 14.46 19.91 31.45
CA GLU A 821 15.41 20.27 32.50
C GLU A 821 16.44 19.17 32.77
N THR A 822 16.06 17.91 32.52
CA THR A 822 16.88 16.72 32.80
C THR A 822 17.48 16.12 31.53
N ALA A 823 17.33 16.77 30.38
CA ALA A 823 17.67 16.20 29.07
C ALA A 823 19.17 15.88 28.88
N GLU A 824 20.06 16.75 29.37
CA GLU A 824 21.51 16.51 29.25
C GLU A 824 21.95 15.32 30.11
N GLU A 825 21.48 15.26 31.36
CA GLU A 825 21.80 14.16 32.27
C GLU A 825 21.21 12.83 31.80
N ALA A 826 19.97 12.83 31.29
CA ALA A 826 19.37 11.64 30.73
C ALA A 826 20.08 11.16 29.47
N PHE A 827 20.55 12.09 28.63
CA PHE A 827 21.30 11.76 27.42
C PHE A 827 22.61 11.03 27.73
N GLU A 828 23.37 11.46 28.73
CA GLU A 828 24.57 10.76 29.18
C GLU A 828 24.27 9.30 29.59
N VAL A 829 23.15 9.09 30.30
CA VAL A 829 22.74 7.74 30.72
C VAL A 829 22.30 6.88 29.52
N VAL A 830 21.62 7.48 28.53
CA VAL A 830 21.25 6.79 27.29
C VAL A 830 22.49 6.37 26.51
N LEU A 831 23.48 7.27 26.37
CA LEU A 831 24.75 6.97 25.73
C LEU A 831 25.46 5.81 26.45
N GLU A 832 25.56 5.85 27.77
CA GLU A 832 26.17 4.75 28.54
C GLU A 832 25.45 3.41 28.30
N CYS A 833 24.11 3.40 28.38
CA CYS A 833 23.32 2.18 28.18
C CYS A 833 23.51 1.58 26.78
N MET A 834 23.66 2.42 25.75
CA MET A 834 23.87 1.99 24.37
C MET A 834 25.33 1.62 24.09
N GLN A 835 26.30 2.36 24.61
CA GLN A 835 27.72 2.09 24.34
C GLN A 835 28.24 0.88 25.11
N GLU A 836 27.63 0.57 26.26
CA GLU A 836 27.96 -0.58 27.09
C GLU A 836 26.76 -1.53 27.23
N PRO A 837 26.23 -2.15 26.16
CA PRO A 837 25.06 -3.03 26.19
C PRO A 837 25.41 -4.43 26.73
N TRP A 838 26.64 -4.63 27.21
CA TRP A 838 27.22 -5.93 27.55
C TRP A 838 26.49 -6.61 28.70
N VAL A 839 26.25 -7.91 28.52
CA VAL A 839 25.56 -8.81 29.46
C VAL A 839 26.11 -10.23 29.26
N PHE A 840 25.69 -11.19 30.09
CA PHE A 840 26.02 -12.60 29.85
C PHE A 840 25.59 -13.03 28.43
N GLY A 841 26.51 -13.63 27.68
CA GLY A 841 26.30 -13.99 26.28
C GLY A 841 26.43 -12.84 25.26
N LEU A 842 26.75 -11.62 25.68
CA LEU A 842 27.11 -10.50 24.81
C LEU A 842 28.38 -9.82 25.33
N ASN A 843 29.53 -10.33 24.88
CA ASN A 843 30.83 -9.81 25.28
C ASN A 843 31.11 -8.44 24.64
N LYS A 844 31.97 -7.67 25.32
CA LYS A 844 32.47 -6.39 24.80
C LYS A 844 33.19 -6.59 23.47
N THR A 845 32.89 -5.72 22.51
CA THR A 845 33.51 -5.73 21.19
C THR A 845 34.90 -5.10 21.23
N ASP A 846 35.79 -5.53 20.33
CA ASP A 846 37.12 -4.93 20.17
C ASP A 846 37.03 -3.48 19.67
N VAL A 847 36.03 -3.19 18.84
CA VAL A 847 35.74 -1.83 18.39
C VAL A 847 34.70 -1.20 19.31
N PRO A 848 34.95 0.00 19.88
CA PRO A 848 33.96 0.70 20.67
C PRO A 848 32.67 0.97 19.88
N LEU A 849 31.52 0.79 20.53
CA LEU A 849 30.24 1.20 19.98
C LEU A 849 30.13 2.72 20.11
N LEU A 850 30.13 3.42 18.98
CA LEU A 850 29.90 4.86 18.96
C LEU A 850 28.40 5.11 18.83
N VAL A 851 27.88 6.03 19.64
CA VAL A 851 26.49 6.48 19.58
C VAL A 851 26.52 7.98 19.38
N ASP A 852 25.87 8.43 18.31
CA ASP A 852 25.66 9.85 18.03
C ASP A 852 24.20 10.19 18.31
N GLY A 853 23.92 11.41 18.76
CA GLY A 853 22.55 11.80 19.06
C GLY A 853 22.41 13.24 19.53
N SER A 854 21.17 13.62 19.78
CA SER A 854 20.82 14.92 20.36
C SER A 854 19.71 14.77 21.40
N CYS A 855 19.69 15.70 22.36
CA CYS A 855 18.71 15.79 23.44
C CYS A 855 18.02 17.17 23.53
N LYS A 856 18.31 18.08 22.59
CA LYS A 856 17.94 19.50 22.67
C LYS A 856 16.74 19.90 21.82
N HIS A 857 16.18 18.94 21.07
CA HIS A 857 15.18 19.24 20.06
C HIS A 857 13.80 18.69 20.42
N LYS A 858 12.79 19.38 19.90
CA LYS A 858 11.39 19.00 20.05
C LYS A 858 10.96 18.00 19.01
N THR A 859 11.61 17.99 17.84
CA THR A 859 11.17 17.19 16.70
C THR A 859 12.23 16.17 16.29
N TRP A 860 11.77 15.05 15.74
CA TRP A 860 12.69 14.02 15.24
C TRP A 860 13.53 14.53 14.06
N TYR A 861 12.99 15.42 13.24
CA TYR A 861 13.72 16.02 12.11
C TYR A 861 14.89 16.89 12.58
N GLU A 862 14.72 17.69 13.63
CA GLU A 862 15.79 18.53 14.17
C GLU A 862 16.82 17.73 14.97
N ALA A 863 16.39 16.63 15.60
CA ALA A 863 17.29 15.76 16.35
C ALA A 863 18.19 14.88 15.46
N LYS A 864 17.81 14.67 14.19
CA LYS A 864 18.58 13.92 13.19
C LYS A 864 19.39 14.84 12.30
#